data_AF-A0A1H9QLD3-F1
#
_entry.id   AF-A0A1H9QLD3-F1
#
_cell.length_a   1.000
_cell.length_b   1.000
_cell.length_c   1.000
_cell.angle_alpha   90.00
_cell.angle_beta   90.00
_cell.angle_gamma   90.00
#
_symmetry.space_group_name_H-M   'P 1'
#
loop_
_entity.id
_entity.type
_entity.pdbx_description
1 polymer ?
#
loop_
_entity_poly.entity_id
_entity_poly.type
_entity_poly.pdbx_seq_one_letter_code
_entity_poly.pdbx_strand_id
1 'polypeptide(L)'
;MEAPERVTAPGPARTGKAWSRLLHGPFRTLVAGQALGQAADGLAQIAFAQFVVFEVGRGATPGRIAALLAVTLLPFSLVGPFAGVVIDRWPRRKVLVTMSLLRAALTVTAVATVVVGSEPGAFVGVLLLLSTSRFVLAAKGAVLPRTVPLDELVPANALSAMAGMVAVFVGAVGGATFVGWSAEAGFVLATLLYVAAAVTFVRLPDVGGGHGRVLLRRLRLALADVVEGARALRNPRIGRPLGTVALHRFLLGAAFVLLVLVADSQFGLEVSGYGLALAVTGVAAFAGSIAAPMCARRWQPVALLPLAFLPPAAALYAGGLAPNLVVLVVGLGITALSFQLLKVLVDALVGGATVDVVRGRVFSVYDVLYNVAFVLAGLLMVPLWEPSRVRPLLWCLAVAFLAAWLAVARLLGVWPVASRARAPRPTHRWRGRGLALAAGAVPSLAFPAPAWWWLAWVGLVPLLLVLRASPTAREAALRGWWGGAGYIASTAYWLAPVTGPALVLVAFGVGLLWVPWGWAVWRTLAGHPPSRTLLGAVIVLPAGWVAVEAVRSWQSLGGPWALLGVSQWNQPTLLASAALGGVWLTGFLVVTVNVALVALFLTDRAGTRLVLSTLAVSALAVGPVWAAARSDPGDGDVVRVGIVQPGDMGGRQGRLERQVRLTEDLAPQKPGLVVWGESSVDYDPARSPAVVRELVDLARRIDADVLVNVDARTADGRILKTSTLVTPGGLDGSYVKTRLVPFGEYIPLRRVLGWVARVSNAAEVDRGHGSGPVVMRSGKVTFGPLICFESTFPDMSRRQVGLGSELLVYQTATTTFQGTWAQPQHAAAAAVRAVEMGRPAVHAALTGTTAVFDDEGRRLLWLPSGERTSAVVDLVLADRRTPYAVAGDWVLALAAVVIAIGLVAASLSSASVRDASSGVGLRRE
;
A
#
# COMPACT_ATOMS: atom_id res chain seq x y z
N MET A 1 28.11 -32.33 -49.80
CA MET A 1 27.68 -30.91 -49.76
C MET A 1 26.17 -30.92 -49.84
N GLU A 2 25.50 -31.04 -48.69
CA GLU A 2 24.05 -30.97 -48.54
C GLU A 2 23.75 -29.99 -47.40
N ALA A 3 22.86 -29.04 -47.66
CA ALA A 3 22.56 -27.93 -46.76
C ALA A 3 21.72 -28.40 -45.56
N PRO A 4 21.91 -27.83 -44.35
CA PRO A 4 21.08 -28.17 -43.20
C PRO A 4 19.70 -27.50 -43.33
N GLU A 5 18.65 -28.32 -43.27
CA GLU A 5 17.26 -27.88 -43.15
C GLU A 5 17.09 -26.97 -41.93
N ARG A 6 16.60 -25.74 -42.17
CA ARG A 6 16.22 -24.80 -41.13
C ARG A 6 14.94 -25.30 -40.46
N VAL A 7 15.07 -25.88 -39.27
CA VAL A 7 13.94 -26.10 -38.34
C VAL A 7 13.32 -24.74 -38.02
N THR A 8 12.14 -24.48 -38.58
CA THR A 8 11.33 -23.30 -38.32
C THR A 8 10.76 -23.38 -36.91
N ALA A 9 10.95 -22.33 -36.11
CA ALA A 9 10.37 -22.23 -34.77
C ALA A 9 8.82 -22.22 -34.86
N PRO A 10 8.10 -22.96 -33.99
CA PRO A 10 6.64 -22.98 -34.03
C PRO A 10 6.07 -21.61 -33.66
N GLY A 11 5.16 -21.10 -34.50
CA GLY A 11 4.43 -19.86 -34.25
C GLY A 11 3.53 -19.92 -33.01
N PRO A 12 3.11 -18.77 -32.46
CA PRO A 12 2.30 -18.73 -31.24
C PRO A 12 0.91 -19.34 -31.50
N ALA A 13 0.66 -20.52 -30.93
CA ALA A 13 -0.62 -21.20 -31.02
C ALA A 13 -1.75 -20.38 -30.38
N ARG A 14 -2.89 -20.31 -31.07
CA ARG A 14 -4.17 -19.78 -30.55
C ARG A 14 -4.65 -20.66 -29.38
N THR A 15 -4.47 -20.18 -28.16
CA THR A 15 -4.52 -20.96 -26.91
C THR A 15 -5.90 -21.45 -26.45
N GLY A 16 -7.02 -21.00 -27.03
CA GLY A 16 -8.36 -21.33 -26.54
C GLY A 16 -8.95 -22.67 -27.02
N LYS A 17 -8.62 -23.13 -28.24
CA LYS A 17 -9.21 -24.34 -28.86
C LYS A 17 -8.38 -25.62 -28.67
N ALA A 18 -7.20 -25.53 -28.05
CA ALA A 18 -6.25 -26.65 -27.91
C ALA A 18 -6.55 -27.55 -26.69
N TRP A 19 -7.05 -27.01 -25.58
CA TRP A 19 -7.19 -27.76 -24.33
C TRP A 19 -8.35 -28.76 -24.31
N SER A 20 -9.45 -28.46 -24.99
CA SER A 20 -10.60 -29.37 -25.08
C SER A 20 -10.29 -30.64 -25.87
N ARG A 21 -9.39 -30.57 -26.85
CA ARG A 21 -8.93 -31.73 -27.66
C ARG A 21 -8.09 -32.72 -26.85
N LEU A 22 -7.40 -32.26 -25.81
CA LEU A 22 -6.56 -33.10 -24.96
C LEU A 22 -7.39 -33.98 -24.01
N LEU A 23 -8.61 -33.55 -23.62
CA LEU A 23 -9.46 -34.24 -22.64
C LEU A 23 -10.26 -35.41 -23.24
N HIS A 24 -9.60 -36.25 -24.04
CA HIS A 24 -10.19 -37.47 -24.62
C HIS A 24 -9.40 -38.72 -24.19
N GLY A 25 -10.04 -39.89 -24.29
CA GLY A 25 -9.38 -41.18 -24.07
C GLY A 25 -8.77 -41.38 -22.66
N PRO A 26 -7.66 -42.14 -22.55
CA PRO A 26 -7.02 -42.51 -21.29
C PRO A 26 -6.53 -41.33 -20.44
N PHE A 27 -6.17 -40.21 -21.09
CA PHE A 27 -5.71 -39.01 -20.40
C PHE A 27 -6.81 -38.35 -19.56
N ARG A 28 -8.06 -38.30 -20.05
CA ARG A 28 -9.21 -37.82 -19.28
C ARG A 28 -9.40 -38.63 -17.99
N THR A 29 -9.29 -39.96 -18.08
CA THR A 29 -9.41 -40.86 -16.93
C THR A 29 -8.29 -40.65 -15.92
N LEU A 30 -7.05 -40.45 -16.39
CA LEU A 30 -5.89 -40.14 -15.54
C LEU A 30 -6.09 -38.82 -14.79
N VAL A 31 -6.51 -37.76 -15.49
CA VAL A 31 -6.72 -36.42 -14.91
C VAL A 31 -7.92 -36.40 -13.95
N ALA A 32 -9.02 -37.09 -14.29
CA ALA A 32 -10.19 -37.18 -13.42
C ALA A 32 -9.89 -37.93 -12.11
N GLY A 33 -9.21 -39.08 -12.19
CA GLY A 33 -8.78 -39.83 -11.00
C GLY A 33 -7.78 -39.04 -10.15
N GLN A 34 -6.87 -38.30 -10.79
CA GLN A 34 -5.96 -37.38 -10.10
C GLN A 34 -6.74 -36.27 -9.38
N ALA A 35 -7.67 -35.60 -10.05
CA ALA A 35 -8.44 -34.50 -9.47
C ALA A 35 -9.26 -34.97 -8.25
N LEU A 36 -9.96 -36.12 -8.35
CA LEU A 36 -10.69 -36.69 -7.22
C LEU A 36 -9.76 -37.00 -6.03
N GLY A 37 -8.62 -37.65 -6.28
CA GLY A 37 -7.66 -37.97 -5.23
C GLY A 37 -6.99 -36.73 -4.62
N GLN A 38 -6.79 -35.67 -5.39
CA GLN A 38 -6.19 -34.43 -4.91
C GLN A 38 -7.18 -33.51 -4.20
N ALA A 39 -8.46 -33.54 -4.58
CA ALA A 39 -9.53 -32.92 -3.79
C ALA A 39 -9.67 -33.62 -2.43
N ALA A 40 -9.61 -34.95 -2.40
CA ALA A 40 -9.57 -35.73 -1.17
C ALA A 40 -8.35 -35.41 -0.29
N ASP A 41 -7.17 -35.18 -0.89
CA ASP A 41 -5.98 -34.72 -0.16
C ASP A 41 -6.22 -33.39 0.56
N GLY A 42 -6.72 -32.38 -0.16
CA GLY A 42 -6.99 -31.06 0.42
C GLY A 42 -8.01 -31.14 1.55
N LEU A 43 -9.04 -31.97 1.39
CA LEU A 43 -10.09 -32.13 2.37
C LEU A 43 -9.63 -32.89 3.63
N ALA A 44 -8.87 -33.98 3.46
CA ALA A 44 -8.28 -34.72 4.57
C ALA A 44 -7.24 -33.90 5.35
N GLN A 45 -6.47 -33.05 4.67
CA GLN A 45 -5.51 -32.15 5.31
C GLN A 45 -6.19 -31.12 6.20
N ILE A 46 -7.34 -30.58 5.78
CA ILE A 46 -8.12 -29.62 6.58
C ILE A 46 -8.85 -30.31 7.73
N ALA A 47 -9.45 -31.49 7.49
CA ALA A 47 -10.06 -32.31 8.54
C ALA A 47 -9.05 -32.66 9.66
N PHE A 48 -7.83 -33.00 9.28
CA PHE A 48 -6.75 -33.25 10.23
C PHE A 48 -6.31 -32.00 10.98
N ALA A 49 -6.14 -30.87 10.26
CA ALA A 49 -5.79 -29.60 10.89
C ALA A 49 -6.85 -29.20 11.92
N GLN A 50 -8.14 -29.37 11.63
CA GLN A 50 -9.24 -29.11 12.56
C GLN A 50 -9.12 -29.97 13.83
N PHE A 51 -9.02 -31.29 13.66
CA PHE A 51 -8.95 -32.22 14.78
C PHE A 51 -7.77 -31.91 15.71
N VAL A 52 -6.55 -31.82 15.16
CA VAL A 52 -5.32 -31.67 15.97
C VAL A 52 -5.20 -30.29 16.61
N VAL A 53 -5.63 -29.24 15.92
CA VAL A 53 -5.46 -27.86 16.40
C VAL A 53 -6.58 -27.46 17.36
N PHE A 54 -7.83 -27.87 17.12
CA PHE A 54 -9.00 -27.31 17.82
C PHE A 54 -9.80 -28.33 18.64
N GLU A 55 -10.02 -29.56 18.17
CA GLU A 55 -10.90 -30.52 18.86
C GLU A 55 -10.24 -31.25 20.05
N VAL A 56 -8.91 -31.38 20.08
CA VAL A 56 -8.17 -32.02 21.21
C VAL A 56 -8.08 -31.11 22.46
N GLY A 57 -8.92 -30.06 22.57
CA GLY A 57 -9.18 -29.32 23.81
C GLY A 57 -8.00 -28.53 24.41
N ARG A 58 -6.94 -28.23 23.65
CA ARG A 58 -5.72 -27.56 24.14
C ARG A 58 -5.26 -26.35 23.29
N GLY A 59 -6.06 -25.91 22.31
CA GLY A 59 -5.79 -24.73 21.48
C GLY A 59 -4.60 -24.85 20.51
N ALA A 60 -4.41 -23.83 19.67
CA ALA A 60 -3.38 -23.79 18.63
C ALA A 60 -2.01 -23.37 19.20
N THR A 61 -1.28 -24.32 19.81
CA THR A 61 0.09 -24.03 20.23
C THR A 61 1.06 -23.97 19.04
N PRO A 62 2.10 -23.11 19.06
CA PRO A 62 3.12 -23.06 18.01
C PRO A 62 3.78 -24.41 17.74
N GLY A 63 4.01 -25.21 18.78
CA GLY A 63 4.57 -26.56 18.67
C GLY A 63 3.69 -27.51 17.86
N ARG A 64 2.36 -27.44 18.01
CA ARG A 64 1.41 -28.26 17.24
C ARG A 64 1.30 -27.82 15.79
N ILE A 65 1.31 -26.51 15.53
CA ILE A 65 1.33 -26.00 14.15
C ILE A 65 2.64 -26.42 13.46
N ALA A 66 3.78 -26.34 14.14
CA ALA A 66 5.05 -26.80 13.59
C ALA A 66 5.07 -28.32 13.36
N ALA A 67 4.49 -29.13 14.28
CA ALA A 67 4.36 -30.58 14.11
C ALA A 67 3.43 -30.94 12.93
N LEU A 68 2.31 -30.23 12.77
CA LEU A 68 1.38 -30.35 11.65
C LEU A 68 2.09 -30.04 10.31
N LEU A 69 2.86 -28.95 10.27
CA LEU A 69 3.67 -28.57 9.09
C LEU A 69 4.80 -29.58 8.81
N ALA A 70 5.44 -30.11 9.84
CA ALA A 70 6.45 -31.15 9.70
C ALA A 70 5.83 -32.42 9.11
N VAL A 71 4.76 -32.94 9.70
CA VAL A 71 4.09 -34.17 9.23
C VAL A 71 3.51 -34.02 7.82
N THR A 72 3.07 -32.82 7.45
CA THR A 72 2.56 -32.58 6.09
C THR A 72 3.66 -32.54 5.01
N LEU A 73 4.88 -32.12 5.36
CA LEU A 73 5.98 -31.91 4.41
C LEU A 73 7.06 -32.99 4.44
N LEU A 74 7.25 -33.69 5.56
CA LEU A 74 8.24 -34.76 5.75
C LEU A 74 8.13 -35.86 4.68
N PRO A 75 6.92 -36.33 4.29
CA PRO A 75 6.78 -37.37 3.28
C PRO A 75 7.33 -36.98 1.91
N PHE A 76 7.26 -35.69 1.54
CA PHE A 76 7.84 -35.21 0.28
C PHE A 76 9.36 -35.40 0.26
N SER A 77 10.01 -35.22 1.40
CA SER A 77 11.47 -35.29 1.52
C SER A 77 11.98 -36.72 1.73
N LEU A 78 11.28 -37.52 2.54
CA LEU A 78 11.72 -38.87 2.92
C LEU A 78 11.25 -39.96 1.96
N VAL A 79 10.05 -39.82 1.38
CA VAL A 79 9.45 -40.86 0.54
C VAL A 79 9.55 -40.53 -0.94
N GLY A 80 9.44 -39.23 -1.29
CA GLY A 80 9.48 -38.74 -2.67
C GLY A 80 10.62 -39.28 -3.53
N PRO A 81 11.91 -39.16 -3.11
CA PRO A 81 13.06 -39.65 -3.87
C PRO A 81 13.06 -41.16 -4.14
N PHE A 82 12.36 -41.95 -3.32
CA PHE A 82 12.36 -43.42 -3.41
C PHE A 82 11.08 -43.99 -4.04
N ALA A 83 9.99 -43.20 -4.08
CA ALA A 83 8.70 -43.63 -4.58
C ALA A 83 8.78 -44.19 -6.01
N GLY A 84 9.53 -43.51 -6.90
CA GLY A 84 9.75 -43.93 -8.29
C GLY A 84 10.36 -45.33 -8.42
N VAL A 85 11.33 -45.66 -7.56
CA VAL A 85 12.04 -46.96 -7.56
C VAL A 85 11.11 -48.10 -7.18
N VAL A 86 10.17 -47.83 -6.28
CA VAL A 86 9.21 -48.83 -5.76
C VAL A 86 8.09 -49.09 -6.77
N ILE A 87 7.53 -48.04 -7.37
CA ILE A 87 6.39 -48.17 -8.30
C ILE A 87 6.76 -48.88 -9.60
N ASP A 88 8.03 -48.86 -10.02
CA ASP A 88 8.49 -49.54 -11.24
C ASP A 88 8.31 -51.06 -11.19
N ARG A 89 8.19 -51.64 -9.99
CA ARG A 89 8.05 -53.08 -9.77
C ARG A 89 6.63 -53.60 -9.94
N TRP A 90 5.64 -52.72 -9.92
CA TRP A 90 4.23 -53.09 -10.01
C TRP A 90 3.60 -52.50 -11.27
N PRO A 91 2.55 -53.13 -11.84
CA PRO A 91 1.79 -52.50 -12.90
C PRO A 91 1.27 -51.13 -12.44
N ARG A 92 1.57 -50.08 -13.20
CA ARG A 92 1.33 -48.69 -12.75
C ARG A 92 -0.14 -48.39 -12.48
N ARG A 93 -1.04 -49.02 -13.23
CA ARG A 93 -2.49 -49.01 -12.96
C ARG A 93 -2.83 -49.61 -11.59
N LYS A 94 -2.24 -50.77 -11.23
CA LYS A 94 -2.44 -51.40 -9.92
C LYS A 94 -1.91 -50.50 -8.80
N VAL A 95 -0.77 -49.83 -8.99
CA VAL A 95 -0.25 -48.87 -8.00
C VAL A 95 -1.27 -47.75 -7.75
N LEU A 96 -1.81 -47.11 -8.80
CA LEU A 96 -2.79 -46.03 -8.66
C LEU A 96 -4.07 -46.47 -7.94
N VAL A 97 -4.59 -47.66 -8.26
CA VAL A 97 -5.78 -48.24 -7.60
C VAL A 97 -5.48 -48.62 -6.15
N THR A 98 -4.45 -49.43 -5.90
CA THR A 98 -4.11 -49.94 -4.56
C THR A 98 -3.75 -48.80 -3.60
N MET A 99 -2.99 -47.79 -4.05
CA MET A 99 -2.67 -46.64 -3.21
C MET A 99 -3.89 -45.77 -2.92
N SER A 100 -4.84 -45.65 -3.86
CA SER A 100 -6.08 -44.91 -3.62
C SER A 100 -7.01 -45.63 -2.64
N LEU A 101 -7.11 -46.97 -2.72
CA LEU A 101 -7.84 -47.79 -1.74
C LEU A 101 -7.18 -47.77 -0.36
N LEU A 102 -5.84 -47.84 -0.31
CA LEU A 102 -5.10 -47.72 0.94
C LEU A 102 -5.35 -46.36 1.60
N ARG A 103 -5.42 -45.29 0.82
CA ARG A 103 -5.75 -43.94 1.32
C ARG A 103 -7.18 -43.83 1.84
N ALA A 104 -8.14 -44.48 1.17
CA ALA A 104 -9.51 -44.60 1.69
C ALA A 104 -9.55 -45.36 3.02
N ALA A 105 -8.80 -46.47 3.16
CA ALA A 105 -8.70 -47.19 4.42
C ALA A 105 -8.05 -46.35 5.53
N LEU A 106 -6.99 -45.61 5.20
CA LEU A 106 -6.32 -44.70 6.13
C LEU A 106 -7.24 -43.57 6.61
N THR A 107 -8.11 -43.02 5.75
CA THR A 107 -9.10 -42.02 6.18
C THR A 107 -10.21 -42.61 7.05
N VAL A 108 -10.61 -43.87 6.82
CA VAL A 108 -11.53 -44.58 7.76
C VAL A 108 -10.87 -44.77 9.12
N THR A 109 -9.60 -45.17 9.16
CA THR A 109 -8.87 -45.26 10.44
C THR A 109 -8.67 -43.89 11.09
N ALA A 110 -8.58 -42.81 10.31
CA ALA A 110 -8.54 -41.45 10.83
C ALA A 110 -9.86 -41.06 11.52
N VAL A 111 -11.02 -41.45 10.99
CA VAL A 111 -12.32 -41.28 11.68
C VAL A 111 -12.31 -41.99 13.04
N ALA A 112 -11.86 -43.25 13.10
CA ALA A 112 -11.76 -43.98 14.37
C ALA A 112 -10.78 -43.31 15.36
N THR A 113 -9.71 -42.72 14.85
CA THR A 113 -8.71 -42.00 15.64
C THR A 113 -9.27 -40.71 16.24
N VAL A 114 -10.11 -39.99 15.48
CA VAL A 114 -10.84 -38.80 15.95
C VAL A 114 -11.81 -39.18 17.07
N VAL A 115 -12.61 -40.23 16.87
CA VAL A 115 -13.57 -40.73 17.88
C VAL A 115 -12.89 -41.16 19.18
N VAL A 116 -11.71 -41.77 19.10
CA VAL A 116 -10.92 -42.20 20.27
C VAL A 116 -10.11 -41.04 20.88
N GLY A 117 -9.95 -39.91 20.17
CA GLY A 117 -9.19 -38.75 20.65
C GLY A 117 -7.67 -38.95 20.68
N SER A 118 -7.10 -39.84 19.85
CA SER A 118 -5.67 -40.17 19.88
C SER A 118 -4.83 -39.22 19.00
N GLU A 119 -4.23 -38.20 19.63
CA GLU A 119 -3.32 -37.23 18.97
C GLU A 119 -2.12 -37.92 18.26
N PRO A 120 -1.37 -38.85 18.89
CA PRO A 120 -0.27 -39.55 18.22
C PRO A 120 -0.75 -40.41 17.05
N GLY A 121 -1.92 -41.07 17.19
CA GLY A 121 -2.53 -41.85 16.13
C GLY A 121 -2.86 -41.00 14.90
N ALA A 122 -3.32 -39.77 15.10
CA ALA A 122 -3.69 -38.87 14.02
C ALA A 122 -2.45 -38.39 13.24
N PHE A 123 -1.36 -38.05 13.93
CA PHE A 123 -0.09 -37.70 13.29
C PHE A 123 0.47 -38.86 12.45
N VAL A 124 0.44 -40.09 12.98
CA VAL A 124 0.88 -41.29 12.22
C VAL A 124 -0.03 -41.53 11.02
N GLY A 125 -1.35 -41.46 11.21
CA GLY A 125 -2.34 -41.66 10.14
C GLY A 125 -2.15 -40.68 8.98
N VAL A 126 -1.96 -39.40 9.25
CA VAL A 126 -1.73 -38.39 8.20
C VAL A 126 -0.35 -38.51 7.58
N LEU A 127 0.69 -38.84 8.34
CA LEU A 127 2.00 -39.11 7.78
C LEU A 127 1.92 -40.25 6.75
N LEU A 128 1.21 -41.34 7.07
CA LEU A 128 0.98 -42.47 6.17
C LEU A 128 0.12 -42.07 4.96
N LEU A 129 -0.94 -41.27 5.17
CA LEU A 129 -1.83 -40.78 4.12
C LEU A 129 -1.06 -39.91 3.09
N LEU A 130 -0.21 -39.01 3.56
CA LEU A 130 0.56 -38.12 2.70
C LEU A 130 1.77 -38.84 2.06
N SER A 131 2.31 -39.86 2.73
CA SER A 131 3.33 -40.74 2.15
C SER A 131 2.78 -41.56 0.99
N THR A 132 1.57 -42.12 1.12
CA THR A 132 0.92 -42.87 0.04
C THR A 132 0.55 -41.99 -1.15
N SER A 133 0.22 -40.71 -0.93
CA SER A 133 0.00 -39.72 -2.00
C SER A 133 1.25 -39.54 -2.89
N ARG A 134 2.48 -39.69 -2.36
CA ARG A 134 3.73 -39.65 -3.15
C ARG A 134 3.79 -40.71 -4.22
N PHE A 135 3.38 -41.94 -3.89
CA PHE A 135 3.39 -43.06 -4.83
C PHE A 135 2.36 -42.85 -5.95
N VAL A 136 1.19 -42.27 -5.64
CA VAL A 136 0.18 -41.91 -6.64
C VAL A 136 0.72 -40.86 -7.61
N LEU A 137 1.36 -39.80 -7.09
CA LEU A 137 1.91 -38.73 -7.92
C LEU A 137 3.07 -39.21 -8.81
N ALA A 138 3.96 -40.05 -8.26
CA ALA A 138 5.03 -40.69 -9.02
C ALA A 138 4.49 -41.64 -10.10
N ALA A 139 3.49 -42.46 -9.77
CA ALA A 139 2.83 -43.35 -10.73
C ALA A 139 2.14 -42.56 -11.84
N LYS A 140 1.45 -41.47 -11.50
CA LYS A 140 0.84 -40.56 -12.48
C LYS A 140 1.88 -39.95 -13.42
N GLY A 141 3.01 -39.48 -12.90
CA GLY A 141 4.11 -38.95 -13.72
C GLY A 141 4.63 -39.98 -14.72
N ALA A 142 4.69 -41.25 -14.33
CA ALA A 142 5.12 -42.35 -15.18
C ALA A 142 4.05 -42.84 -16.18
N VAL A 143 2.76 -42.62 -15.89
CA VAL A 143 1.63 -43.01 -16.75
C VAL A 143 1.34 -41.94 -17.82
N LEU A 144 1.55 -40.66 -17.49
CA LEU A 144 1.24 -39.52 -18.36
C LEU A 144 1.80 -39.66 -19.80
N PRO A 145 3.09 -40.01 -20.03
CA PRO A 145 3.63 -40.16 -21.40
C PRO A 145 3.06 -41.33 -22.21
N ARG A 146 2.27 -42.21 -21.58
CA ARG A 146 1.60 -43.36 -22.22
C ARG A 146 0.12 -43.09 -22.51
N THR A 147 -0.39 -41.92 -22.11
CA THR A 147 -1.80 -41.54 -22.27
C THR A 147 -2.04 -40.49 -23.35
N VAL A 148 -0.97 -39.84 -23.83
CA VAL A 148 -1.02 -38.80 -24.86
C VAL A 148 0.16 -38.99 -25.85
N PRO A 149 0.02 -38.56 -27.11
CA PRO A 149 1.14 -38.47 -28.05
C PRO A 149 2.31 -37.62 -27.53
N LEU A 150 3.54 -37.90 -27.98
CA LEU A 150 4.76 -37.24 -27.49
C LEU A 150 4.79 -35.73 -27.80
N ASP A 151 4.22 -35.31 -28.92
CA ASP A 151 4.07 -33.93 -29.34
C ASP A 151 3.05 -33.14 -28.48
N GLU A 152 2.15 -33.84 -27.79
CA GLU A 152 1.15 -33.26 -26.88
C GLU A 152 1.52 -33.37 -25.40
N LEU A 153 2.69 -33.95 -25.07
CA LEU A 153 3.08 -34.25 -23.69
C LEU A 153 3.21 -33.01 -22.80
N VAL A 154 3.79 -31.93 -23.34
CA VAL A 154 4.00 -30.68 -22.60
C VAL A 154 2.67 -29.99 -22.24
N PRO A 155 1.73 -29.74 -23.19
CA PRO A 155 0.44 -29.16 -22.85
C PRO A 155 -0.42 -30.11 -21.98
N ALA A 156 -0.35 -31.42 -22.17
CA ALA A 156 -1.03 -32.40 -21.31
C ALA A 156 -0.50 -32.35 -19.86
N ASN A 157 0.81 -32.24 -19.65
CA ASN A 157 1.41 -32.10 -18.32
C ASN A 157 0.98 -30.79 -17.64
N ALA A 158 0.95 -29.68 -18.39
CA ALA A 158 0.49 -28.39 -17.88
C ALA A 158 -0.99 -28.44 -17.46
N LEU A 159 -1.87 -29.05 -18.28
CA LEU A 159 -3.29 -29.20 -17.97
C LEU A 159 -3.49 -30.04 -16.71
N SER A 160 -2.80 -31.16 -16.65
CA SER A 160 -2.86 -32.10 -15.53
C SER A 160 -2.33 -31.47 -14.23
N ALA A 161 -1.28 -30.63 -14.30
CA ALA A 161 -0.79 -29.88 -13.15
C ALA A 161 -1.80 -28.82 -12.68
N MET A 162 -2.42 -28.08 -13.60
CA MET A 162 -3.45 -27.09 -13.29
C MET A 162 -4.69 -27.73 -12.66
N ALA A 163 -5.23 -28.78 -13.28
CA ALA A 163 -6.40 -29.50 -12.78
C ALA A 163 -6.15 -30.05 -11.37
N GLY A 164 -4.93 -30.54 -11.13
CA GLY A 164 -4.51 -31.00 -9.81
C GLY A 164 -4.49 -29.92 -8.74
N MET A 165 -3.86 -28.77 -9.04
CA MET A 165 -3.83 -27.63 -8.11
C MET A 165 -5.22 -27.09 -7.80
N VAL A 166 -6.09 -26.98 -8.81
CA VAL A 166 -7.49 -26.56 -8.63
C VAL A 166 -8.24 -27.56 -7.77
N ALA A 167 -8.04 -28.86 -7.97
CA ALA A 167 -8.71 -29.89 -7.18
C ALA A 167 -8.29 -29.86 -5.70
N VAL A 168 -6.98 -29.76 -5.40
CA VAL A 168 -6.50 -29.58 -4.01
C VAL A 168 -7.11 -28.33 -3.38
N PHE A 169 -7.14 -27.23 -4.12
CA PHE A 169 -7.71 -25.97 -3.65
C PHE A 169 -9.20 -26.08 -3.33
N VAL A 170 -10.00 -26.65 -4.24
CA VAL A 170 -11.43 -26.87 -4.03
C VAL A 170 -11.67 -27.80 -2.84
N GLY A 171 -10.87 -28.85 -2.71
CA GLY A 171 -10.92 -29.77 -1.57
C GLY A 171 -10.59 -29.08 -0.24
N ALA A 172 -9.58 -28.22 -0.21
CA ALA A 172 -9.17 -27.49 1.00
C ALA A 172 -10.17 -26.38 1.38
N VAL A 173 -10.65 -25.59 0.42
CA VAL A 173 -11.63 -24.51 0.68
C VAL A 173 -12.99 -25.09 1.03
N GLY A 174 -13.47 -26.08 0.25
CA GLY A 174 -14.70 -26.79 0.57
C GLY A 174 -14.61 -27.55 1.89
N GLY A 175 -13.43 -28.13 2.17
CA GLY A 175 -13.09 -28.70 3.47
C GLY A 175 -13.26 -27.68 4.59
N ALA A 176 -12.65 -26.49 4.49
CA ALA A 176 -12.71 -25.48 5.54
C ALA A 176 -14.13 -24.97 5.85
N THR A 177 -15.04 -24.96 4.86
CA THR A 177 -16.45 -24.59 5.07
C THR A 177 -17.29 -25.70 5.71
N PHE A 178 -17.03 -26.97 5.38
CA PHE A 178 -17.80 -28.12 5.87
C PHE A 178 -17.24 -28.72 7.18
N VAL A 179 -15.91 -28.76 7.32
CA VAL A 179 -15.17 -29.33 8.46
C VAL A 179 -15.25 -28.42 9.69
N GLY A 180 -15.56 -27.13 9.53
CA GLY A 180 -15.85 -26.26 10.67
C GLY A 180 -16.99 -26.76 11.56
N TRP A 181 -17.78 -27.75 11.10
CA TRP A 181 -18.88 -28.35 11.85
C TRP A 181 -18.51 -29.71 12.46
N SER A 182 -17.61 -30.50 11.84
CA SER A 182 -17.14 -31.82 12.32
C SER A 182 -15.95 -32.32 11.48
N ALA A 183 -14.86 -32.75 12.13
CA ALA A 183 -13.71 -33.37 11.45
C ALA A 183 -14.05 -34.74 10.82
N GLU A 184 -14.97 -35.51 11.41
CA GLU A 184 -15.38 -36.83 10.94
C GLU A 184 -16.05 -36.74 9.57
N ALA A 185 -16.93 -35.76 9.37
CA ALA A 185 -17.59 -35.51 8.09
C ALA A 185 -16.57 -35.26 6.97
N GLY A 186 -15.48 -34.55 7.30
CA GLY A 186 -14.35 -34.35 6.40
C GLY A 186 -13.71 -35.67 5.98
N PHE A 187 -13.29 -36.51 6.92
CA PHE A 187 -12.65 -37.79 6.59
C PHE A 187 -13.57 -38.76 5.85
N VAL A 188 -14.88 -38.75 6.11
CA VAL A 188 -15.86 -39.55 5.35
C VAL A 188 -15.92 -39.10 3.89
N LEU A 189 -16.04 -37.80 3.64
CA LEU A 189 -16.08 -37.28 2.27
C LEU A 189 -14.76 -37.53 1.52
N ALA A 190 -13.61 -37.39 2.19
CA ALA A 190 -12.31 -37.75 1.61
C ALA A 190 -12.24 -39.25 1.25
N THR A 191 -12.79 -40.13 2.09
CA THR A 191 -12.89 -41.57 1.83
C THR A 191 -13.67 -41.86 0.55
N LEU A 192 -14.85 -41.24 0.39
CA LEU A 192 -15.69 -41.40 -0.81
C LEU A 192 -14.96 -40.94 -2.07
N LEU A 193 -14.25 -39.82 -2.01
CA LEU A 193 -13.46 -39.30 -3.13
C LEU A 193 -12.26 -40.20 -3.47
N TYR A 194 -11.61 -40.82 -2.49
CA TYR A 194 -10.54 -41.80 -2.73
C TYR A 194 -11.05 -43.08 -3.38
N VAL A 195 -12.21 -43.59 -2.95
CA VAL A 195 -12.87 -44.73 -3.59
C VAL A 195 -13.25 -44.37 -5.03
N ALA A 196 -13.83 -43.18 -5.26
CA ALA A 196 -14.15 -42.70 -6.60
C ALA A 196 -12.90 -42.56 -7.50
N ALA A 197 -11.78 -42.09 -6.95
CA ALA A 197 -10.50 -42.06 -7.65
C ALA A 197 -10.02 -43.48 -8.02
N ALA A 198 -10.10 -44.43 -7.09
CA ALA A 198 -9.74 -45.83 -7.35
C ALA A 198 -10.60 -46.45 -8.47
N VAL A 199 -11.92 -46.29 -8.41
CA VAL A 199 -12.87 -46.75 -9.45
C VAL A 199 -12.56 -46.11 -10.80
N THR A 200 -12.18 -44.82 -10.81
CA THR A 200 -11.77 -44.13 -12.03
C THR A 200 -10.49 -44.71 -12.61
N PHE A 201 -9.47 -44.99 -11.77
CA PHE A 201 -8.21 -45.58 -12.23
C PHE A 201 -8.33 -47.03 -12.74
N VAL A 202 -9.35 -47.79 -12.32
CA VAL A 202 -9.63 -49.13 -12.87
C VAL A 202 -9.91 -49.06 -14.39
N ARG A 203 -10.50 -47.95 -14.86
CA ARG A 203 -10.83 -47.73 -16.27
C ARG A 203 -9.62 -47.36 -17.15
N LEU A 204 -8.41 -47.25 -16.58
CA LEU A 204 -7.20 -47.02 -17.37
C LEU A 204 -6.81 -48.29 -18.14
N PRO A 205 -6.34 -48.16 -19.40
CA PRO A 205 -5.77 -49.28 -20.14
C PRO A 205 -4.48 -49.79 -19.46
N ASP A 206 -3.92 -50.91 -19.94
CA ASP A 206 -2.63 -51.36 -19.43
C ASP A 206 -1.54 -50.35 -19.83
N VAL A 207 -1.06 -49.62 -18.84
CA VAL A 207 -0.07 -48.56 -18.96
C VAL A 207 1.32 -49.05 -18.56
N GLY A 208 1.53 -50.37 -18.50
CA GLY A 208 2.81 -51.05 -18.25
C GLY A 208 3.39 -50.90 -16.83
N GLY A 209 4.55 -51.49 -16.61
CA GLY A 209 5.20 -51.64 -15.28
C GLY A 209 5.53 -53.11 -14.99
N GLY A 210 6.15 -53.44 -13.86
CA GLY A 210 6.24 -54.84 -13.41
C GLY A 210 7.55 -55.60 -13.70
N HIS A 211 8.62 -54.96 -14.19
CA HIS A 211 9.80 -55.66 -14.74
C HIS A 211 11.12 -55.49 -13.93
N GLY A 212 11.08 -55.32 -12.60
CA GLY A 212 12.27 -54.94 -11.80
C GLY A 212 12.92 -56.00 -10.87
N ARG A 213 14.18 -56.40 -11.13
CA ARG A 213 15.06 -57.19 -10.22
C ARG A 213 15.61 -56.37 -9.02
N VAL A 214 16.08 -57.08 -7.97
CA VAL A 214 16.65 -56.72 -6.63
C VAL A 214 16.55 -55.25 -6.14
N LEU A 215 15.68 -55.00 -5.15
CA LEU A 215 15.36 -53.70 -4.53
C LEU A 215 16.56 -52.97 -3.88
N LEU A 216 17.38 -53.71 -3.13
CA LEU A 216 18.51 -53.15 -2.35
C LEU A 216 19.54 -52.41 -3.22
N ARG A 217 19.83 -52.93 -4.42
CA ARG A 217 20.80 -52.31 -5.34
C ARG A 217 20.28 -50.99 -5.92
N ARG A 218 18.98 -50.88 -6.23
CA ARG A 218 18.37 -49.65 -6.74
C ARG A 218 18.14 -48.59 -5.65
N LEU A 219 17.84 -48.98 -4.42
CA LEU A 219 17.78 -48.03 -3.29
C LEU A 219 19.17 -47.42 -3.02
N ARG A 220 20.24 -48.22 -3.09
CA ARG A 220 21.62 -47.70 -3.01
C ARG A 220 21.95 -46.74 -4.17
N LEU A 221 21.48 -47.04 -5.38
CA LEU A 221 21.65 -46.15 -6.54
C LEU A 221 20.85 -44.85 -6.38
N ALA A 222 19.62 -44.89 -5.89
CA ALA A 222 18.83 -43.69 -5.61
C ALA A 222 19.47 -42.80 -4.52
N LEU A 223 20.07 -43.41 -3.50
CA LEU A 223 20.86 -42.67 -2.50
C LEU A 223 22.11 -42.03 -3.13
N ALA A 224 22.80 -42.76 -4.02
CA ALA A 224 23.93 -42.23 -4.77
C ALA A 224 23.51 -41.09 -5.72
N ASP A 225 22.35 -41.19 -6.36
CA ASP A 225 21.77 -40.16 -7.24
C ASP A 225 21.46 -38.87 -6.46
N VAL A 226 20.94 -38.95 -5.23
CA VAL A 226 20.74 -37.78 -4.34
C VAL A 226 22.08 -37.15 -3.96
N VAL A 227 23.09 -37.96 -3.62
CA VAL A 227 24.45 -37.47 -3.31
C VAL A 227 25.09 -36.80 -4.52
N GLU A 228 24.88 -37.35 -5.72
CA GLU A 228 25.38 -36.78 -6.97
C GLU A 228 24.65 -35.48 -7.35
N GLY A 229 23.33 -35.41 -7.14
CA GLY A 229 22.55 -34.17 -7.23
C GLY A 229 23.02 -33.10 -6.25
N ALA A 230 23.42 -33.49 -5.04
CA ALA A 230 23.98 -32.57 -4.05
C ALA A 230 25.38 -32.08 -4.46
N ARG A 231 26.20 -32.91 -5.11
CA ARG A 231 27.48 -32.47 -5.70
C ARG A 231 27.28 -31.45 -6.82
N ALA A 232 26.20 -31.57 -7.61
CA ALA A 232 25.88 -30.62 -8.67
C ALA A 232 25.55 -29.20 -8.14
N LEU A 233 25.18 -29.06 -6.86
CA LEU A 233 25.02 -27.75 -6.19
C LEU A 233 26.32 -26.94 -6.13
N ARG A 234 27.49 -27.59 -6.26
CA ARG A 234 28.78 -26.87 -6.33
C ARG A 234 28.88 -25.96 -7.55
N ASN A 235 28.10 -26.24 -8.61
CA ASN A 235 28.01 -25.35 -9.75
C ASN A 235 27.22 -24.08 -9.36
N PRO A 236 27.84 -22.89 -9.42
CA PRO A 236 27.18 -21.63 -9.04
C PRO A 236 25.89 -21.34 -9.82
N ARG A 237 25.76 -21.84 -11.06
CA ARG A 237 24.55 -21.68 -11.89
C ARG A 237 23.36 -22.51 -11.42
N ILE A 238 23.60 -23.51 -10.56
CA ILE A 238 22.58 -24.41 -9.99
C ILE A 238 22.41 -24.10 -8.50
N GLY A 239 23.51 -24.07 -7.74
CA GLY A 239 23.48 -23.90 -6.29
C GLY A 239 22.96 -22.53 -5.84
N ARG A 240 23.33 -21.44 -6.52
CA ARG A 240 22.92 -20.08 -6.11
C ARG A 240 21.41 -19.82 -6.31
N PRO A 241 20.80 -20.15 -7.47
CA PRO A 241 19.35 -20.06 -7.62
C PRO A 241 18.58 -20.95 -6.64
N LEU A 242 19.05 -22.18 -6.40
CA LEU A 242 18.42 -23.10 -5.44
C LEU A 242 18.48 -22.58 -4.01
N GLY A 243 19.65 -22.07 -3.57
CA GLY A 243 19.79 -21.43 -2.27
C GLY A 243 18.89 -20.20 -2.11
N THR A 244 18.65 -19.47 -3.20
CA THR A 244 17.74 -18.30 -3.19
C THR A 244 16.28 -18.71 -2.97
N VAL A 245 15.80 -19.75 -3.68
CA VAL A 245 14.44 -20.27 -3.44
C VAL A 245 14.32 -20.86 -2.04
N ALA A 246 15.32 -21.60 -1.57
CA ALA A 246 15.29 -22.18 -0.22
C ALA A 246 15.20 -21.10 0.86
N LEU A 247 15.99 -20.03 0.74
CA LEU A 247 15.96 -18.90 1.67
C LEU A 247 14.60 -18.19 1.65
N HIS A 248 14.04 -17.92 0.48
CA HIS A 248 12.71 -17.30 0.38
C HIS A 248 11.63 -18.21 0.96
N ARG A 249 11.69 -19.51 0.68
CA ARG A 249 10.76 -20.52 1.20
C ARG A 249 10.81 -20.60 2.73
N PHE A 250 11.99 -20.52 3.31
CA PHE A 250 12.19 -20.43 4.75
C PHE A 250 11.48 -19.19 5.33
N LEU A 251 11.75 -18.01 4.79
CA LEU A 251 11.15 -16.77 5.29
C LEU A 251 9.62 -16.71 5.10
N LEU A 252 9.10 -17.24 3.98
CA LEU A 252 7.66 -17.42 3.76
C LEU A 252 7.06 -18.38 4.80
N GLY A 253 7.76 -19.45 5.15
CA GLY A 253 7.33 -20.38 6.19
C GLY A 253 7.20 -19.71 7.56
N ALA A 254 8.20 -18.91 7.95
CA ALA A 254 8.17 -18.17 9.19
C ALA A 254 7.01 -17.15 9.23
N ALA A 255 6.79 -16.42 8.13
CA ALA A 255 5.67 -15.48 8.00
C ALA A 255 4.29 -16.18 8.05
N PHE A 256 4.17 -17.36 7.43
CA PHE A 256 2.95 -18.15 7.45
C PHE A 256 2.62 -18.64 8.86
N VAL A 257 3.59 -19.22 9.59
CA VAL A 257 3.38 -19.67 10.97
C VAL A 257 3.00 -18.51 11.87
N LEU A 258 3.70 -17.37 11.75
CA LEU A 258 3.39 -16.18 12.52
C LEU A 258 1.95 -15.69 12.27
N LEU A 259 1.48 -15.69 11.02
CA LEU A 259 0.11 -15.30 10.72
C LEU A 259 -0.92 -16.20 11.39
N VAL A 260 -0.74 -17.52 11.29
CA VAL A 260 -1.68 -18.49 11.88
C VAL A 260 -1.76 -18.29 13.39
N LEU A 261 -0.63 -18.05 14.04
CA LEU A 261 -0.57 -17.79 15.48
C LEU A 261 -1.23 -16.46 15.89
N VAL A 262 -1.07 -15.40 15.08
CA VAL A 262 -1.74 -14.11 15.30
C VAL A 262 -3.25 -14.23 15.08
N ALA A 263 -3.67 -14.93 14.03
CA ALA A 263 -5.07 -15.15 13.68
C ALA A 263 -5.83 -15.88 14.81
N ASP A 264 -5.22 -16.91 15.40
CA ASP A 264 -5.76 -17.64 16.54
C ASP A 264 -5.80 -16.76 17.80
N SER A 265 -4.65 -16.23 18.22
CA SER A 265 -4.52 -15.55 19.52
C SER A 265 -5.22 -14.18 19.64
N GLN A 266 -5.33 -13.42 18.55
CA GLN A 266 -5.86 -12.05 18.58
C GLN A 266 -7.24 -11.89 17.96
N PHE A 267 -7.62 -12.79 17.05
CA PHE A 267 -8.88 -12.66 16.28
C PHE A 267 -9.84 -13.81 16.52
N GLY A 268 -9.48 -14.81 17.33
CA GLY A 268 -10.34 -15.96 17.64
C GLY A 268 -10.77 -16.72 16.39
N LEU A 269 -9.96 -16.67 15.33
CA LEU A 269 -10.29 -17.32 14.07
C LEU A 269 -10.08 -18.82 14.23
N GLU A 270 -11.18 -19.56 14.28
CA GLU A 270 -11.22 -21.01 14.13
C GLU A 270 -10.69 -21.43 12.73
N VAL A 271 -10.90 -22.68 12.29
CA VAL A 271 -10.42 -23.25 11.01
C VAL A 271 -10.64 -22.36 9.78
N SER A 272 -11.69 -21.54 9.81
CA SER A 272 -12.02 -20.59 8.75
C SER A 272 -10.87 -19.60 8.46
N GLY A 273 -10.09 -19.20 9.47
CA GLY A 273 -8.91 -18.34 9.32
C GLY A 273 -7.73 -19.04 8.62
N TYR A 274 -7.45 -20.29 8.98
CA TYR A 274 -6.42 -21.11 8.33
C TYR A 274 -6.80 -21.43 6.88
N GLY A 275 -8.07 -21.75 6.63
CA GLY A 275 -8.63 -21.96 5.30
C GLY A 275 -8.53 -20.71 4.42
N LEU A 276 -8.81 -19.53 4.96
CA LEU A 276 -8.67 -18.25 4.27
C LEU A 276 -7.20 -17.94 3.91
N ALA A 277 -6.26 -18.15 4.84
CA ALA A 277 -4.84 -17.95 4.58
C ALA A 277 -4.31 -18.89 3.48
N LEU A 278 -4.72 -20.17 3.49
CA LEU A 278 -4.42 -21.11 2.40
C LEU A 278 -5.07 -20.71 1.08
N ALA A 279 -6.30 -20.22 1.12
CA ALA A 279 -7.00 -19.77 -0.08
C ALA A 279 -6.27 -18.58 -0.75
N VAL A 280 -5.92 -17.57 0.04
CA VAL A 280 -5.22 -16.37 -0.43
C VAL A 280 -3.84 -16.71 -0.96
N THR A 281 -3.08 -17.57 -0.28
CA THR A 281 -1.77 -18.03 -0.77
C THR A 281 -1.88 -18.85 -2.06
N GLY A 282 -2.91 -19.69 -2.20
CA GLY A 282 -3.20 -20.45 -3.42
C GLY A 282 -3.51 -19.55 -4.62
N VAL A 283 -4.41 -18.57 -4.45
CA VAL A 283 -4.75 -17.59 -5.49
C VAL A 283 -3.55 -16.74 -5.87
N ALA A 284 -2.78 -16.28 -4.89
CA ALA A 284 -1.57 -15.49 -5.09
C ALA A 284 -0.47 -16.28 -5.82
N ALA A 285 -0.27 -17.56 -5.49
CA ALA A 285 0.65 -18.43 -6.19
C ALA A 285 0.21 -18.65 -7.65
N PHE A 286 -1.08 -18.85 -7.91
CA PHE A 286 -1.59 -18.94 -9.27
C PHE A 286 -1.26 -17.68 -10.09
N ALA A 287 -1.52 -16.50 -9.54
CA ALA A 287 -1.16 -15.22 -10.15
C ALA A 287 0.36 -15.08 -10.38
N GLY A 288 1.19 -15.50 -9.42
CA GLY A 288 2.65 -15.52 -9.55
C GLY A 288 3.16 -16.42 -10.68
N SER A 289 2.52 -17.58 -10.89
CA SER A 289 2.85 -18.51 -11.98
C SER A 289 2.55 -17.94 -13.36
N ILE A 290 1.50 -17.11 -13.49
CA ILE A 290 1.17 -16.38 -14.71
C ILE A 290 2.13 -15.20 -14.92
N ALA A 291 2.47 -14.47 -13.85
CA ALA A 291 3.35 -13.32 -13.90
C ALA A 291 4.79 -13.68 -14.28
N ALA A 292 5.31 -14.82 -13.79
CA ALA A 292 6.69 -15.25 -14.01
C ALA A 292 7.15 -15.25 -15.49
N PRO A 293 6.45 -15.91 -16.44
CA PRO A 293 6.84 -15.87 -17.85
C PRO A 293 6.70 -14.48 -18.47
N MET A 294 5.76 -13.64 -18.01
CA MET A 294 5.62 -12.26 -18.48
C MET A 294 6.81 -11.40 -18.05
N CYS A 295 7.27 -11.56 -16.81
CA CYS A 295 8.46 -10.90 -16.28
C CYS A 295 9.73 -11.41 -16.97
N ALA A 296 9.88 -12.71 -17.18
CA ALA A 296 11.03 -13.31 -17.85
C ALA A 296 11.18 -12.89 -19.32
N ARG A 297 10.08 -12.53 -19.99
CA ARG A 297 10.14 -11.93 -21.35
C ARG A 297 10.72 -10.52 -21.37
N ARG A 298 10.64 -9.80 -20.25
CA ARG A 298 10.99 -8.38 -20.17
C ARG A 298 12.31 -8.14 -19.45
N TRP A 299 12.69 -9.02 -18.53
CA TRP A 299 13.90 -8.93 -17.71
C TRP A 299 14.62 -10.27 -17.65
N GLN A 300 15.93 -10.23 -17.39
CA GLN A 300 16.71 -11.45 -17.19
C GLN A 300 16.23 -12.16 -15.91
N PRO A 301 15.90 -13.48 -15.97
CA PRO A 301 15.39 -14.22 -14.81
C PRO A 301 16.28 -14.12 -13.56
N VAL A 302 17.61 -14.12 -13.73
CA VAL A 302 18.57 -14.00 -12.63
C VAL A 302 18.46 -12.66 -11.89
N ALA A 303 18.13 -11.57 -12.61
CA ALA A 303 17.99 -10.23 -12.01
C ALA A 303 16.68 -10.05 -11.23
N LEU A 304 15.67 -10.88 -11.52
CA LEU A 304 14.38 -10.86 -10.82
C LEU A 304 14.43 -11.62 -9.48
N LEU A 305 15.39 -12.54 -9.30
CA LEU A 305 15.49 -13.34 -8.08
C LEU A 305 15.66 -12.50 -6.80
N PRO A 306 16.61 -11.55 -6.69
CA PRO A 306 16.71 -10.71 -5.50
C PRO A 306 15.48 -9.79 -5.32
N LEU A 307 14.87 -9.32 -6.40
CA LEU A 307 13.72 -8.41 -6.33
C LEU A 307 12.47 -9.07 -5.70
N ALA A 308 12.36 -10.40 -5.75
CA ALA A 308 11.26 -11.14 -5.13
C ALA A 308 11.22 -11.05 -3.59
N PHE A 309 12.26 -10.52 -2.95
CA PHE A 309 12.33 -10.34 -1.50
C PHE A 309 11.81 -8.98 -1.02
N LEU A 310 11.71 -7.97 -1.91
CA LEU A 310 11.29 -6.61 -1.54
C LEU A 310 9.78 -6.49 -1.24
N PRO A 311 8.86 -7.05 -2.06
CA PRO A 311 7.42 -6.97 -1.75
C PRO A 311 7.05 -7.63 -0.41
N PRO A 312 7.56 -8.83 -0.05
CA PRO A 312 7.38 -9.39 1.27
C PRO A 312 7.89 -8.49 2.41
N ALA A 313 9.07 -7.87 2.24
CA ALA A 313 9.64 -6.97 3.25
C ALA A 313 8.72 -5.78 3.53
N ALA A 314 8.20 -5.14 2.47
CA ALA A 314 7.26 -4.03 2.58
C ALA A 314 5.93 -4.46 3.21
N ALA A 315 5.41 -5.62 2.80
CA ALA A 315 4.16 -6.17 3.33
C ALA A 315 4.25 -6.48 4.83
N LEU A 316 5.34 -7.09 5.28
CA LEU A 316 5.55 -7.43 6.69
C LEU A 316 5.85 -6.18 7.54
N TYR A 317 6.55 -5.19 6.98
CA TYR A 317 6.74 -3.91 7.65
C TYR A 317 5.41 -3.18 7.88
N ALA A 318 4.55 -3.13 6.85
CA ALA A 318 3.19 -2.61 6.97
C ALA A 318 2.35 -3.40 7.98
N GLY A 319 2.48 -4.73 8.01
CA GLY A 319 1.87 -5.59 9.02
C GLY A 319 2.30 -5.25 10.46
N GLY A 320 3.57 -4.93 10.69
CA GLY A 320 4.04 -4.50 12.01
C GLY A 320 3.55 -3.11 12.42
N LEU A 321 3.30 -2.20 11.47
CA LEU A 321 2.69 -0.89 11.72
C LEU A 321 1.20 -1.01 12.08
N ALA A 322 0.49 -1.91 11.41
CA ALA A 322 -0.95 -2.14 11.60
C ALA A 322 -1.29 -3.64 11.53
N PRO A 323 -1.12 -4.40 12.63
CA PRO A 323 -1.31 -5.85 12.66
C PRO A 323 -2.79 -6.25 12.72
N ASN A 324 -3.59 -5.77 11.77
CA ASN A 324 -4.96 -6.25 11.59
C ASN A 324 -5.01 -7.41 10.59
N LEU A 325 -6.03 -8.26 10.72
CA LEU A 325 -6.19 -9.46 9.91
C LEU A 325 -6.11 -9.20 8.39
N VAL A 326 -6.71 -8.12 7.90
CA VAL A 326 -6.74 -7.79 6.47
C VAL A 326 -5.32 -7.50 5.95
N VAL A 327 -4.57 -6.64 6.66
CA VAL A 327 -3.18 -6.29 6.28
C VAL A 327 -2.29 -7.53 6.30
N LEU A 328 -2.46 -8.39 7.30
CA LEU A 328 -1.63 -9.59 7.43
C LEU A 328 -1.95 -10.65 6.36
N VAL A 329 -3.23 -10.88 6.05
CA VAL A 329 -3.67 -11.81 5.00
C VAL A 329 -3.24 -11.32 3.61
N VAL A 330 -3.43 -10.02 3.32
CA VAL A 330 -2.94 -9.42 2.07
C VAL A 330 -1.42 -9.50 1.98
N GLY A 331 -0.71 -9.24 3.07
CA GLY A 331 0.74 -9.33 3.12
C GLY A 331 1.26 -10.75 2.88
N LEU A 332 0.59 -11.77 3.42
CA LEU A 332 0.89 -13.17 3.13
C LEU A 332 0.63 -13.50 1.64
N GLY A 333 -0.45 -12.97 1.06
CA GLY A 333 -0.73 -13.07 -0.38
C GLY A 333 0.40 -12.49 -1.23
N ILE A 334 0.87 -11.28 -0.92
CA ILE A 334 2.01 -10.65 -1.61
C ILE A 334 3.28 -11.52 -1.48
N THR A 335 3.49 -12.11 -0.32
CA THR A 335 4.64 -12.98 -0.05
C THR A 335 4.57 -14.26 -0.89
N ALA A 336 3.40 -14.91 -0.95
CA ALA A 336 3.17 -16.11 -1.74
C ALA A 336 3.27 -15.87 -3.26
N LEU A 337 2.75 -14.74 -3.76
CA LEU A 337 2.90 -14.34 -5.16
C LEU A 337 4.37 -14.16 -5.52
N SER A 338 5.13 -13.46 -4.67
CA SER A 338 6.55 -13.19 -4.88
C SER A 338 7.37 -14.48 -4.85
N PHE A 339 7.05 -15.38 -3.92
CA PHE A 339 7.67 -16.70 -3.84
C PHE A 339 7.41 -17.54 -5.09
N GLN A 340 6.17 -17.61 -5.55
CA GLN A 340 5.83 -18.45 -6.69
C GLN A 340 6.44 -17.92 -7.99
N LEU A 341 6.51 -16.60 -8.15
CA LEU A 341 7.25 -15.97 -9.24
C LEU A 341 8.74 -16.37 -9.19
N LEU A 342 9.37 -16.26 -8.03
CA LEU A 342 10.76 -16.67 -7.81
C LEU A 342 10.98 -18.14 -8.18
N LYS A 343 10.11 -19.03 -7.69
CA LYS A 343 10.19 -20.48 -7.92
C LYS A 343 10.18 -20.81 -9.41
N VAL A 344 9.22 -20.29 -10.17
CA VAL A 344 9.11 -20.58 -11.61
C VAL A 344 10.36 -20.13 -12.38
N LEU A 345 10.96 -19.00 -11.99
CA LEU A 345 12.20 -18.53 -12.60
C LEU A 345 13.40 -19.42 -12.25
N VAL A 346 13.50 -19.89 -11.01
CA VAL A 346 14.55 -20.82 -10.59
C VAL A 346 14.40 -22.19 -11.26
N ASP A 347 13.18 -22.73 -11.36
CA ASP A 347 12.88 -23.97 -12.09
C ASP A 347 13.45 -23.88 -13.54
N ALA A 348 13.21 -22.75 -14.21
CA ALA A 348 13.71 -22.51 -15.57
C ALA A 348 15.24 -22.36 -15.65
N LEU A 349 15.85 -21.64 -14.70
CA LEU A 349 17.30 -21.43 -14.64
C LEU A 349 18.07 -22.73 -14.37
N VAL A 350 17.61 -23.51 -13.39
CA VAL A 350 18.20 -24.80 -13.02
C VAL A 350 17.97 -25.83 -14.13
N GLY A 351 16.77 -25.86 -14.73
CA GLY A 351 16.46 -26.71 -15.87
C GLY A 351 17.37 -26.45 -17.07
N GLY A 352 17.64 -25.18 -17.39
CA GLY A 352 18.53 -24.78 -18.48
C GLY A 352 20.02 -24.99 -18.21
N ALA A 353 20.42 -25.09 -16.94
CA ALA A 353 21.82 -25.30 -16.53
C ALA A 353 22.21 -26.78 -16.33
N THR A 354 21.25 -27.71 -16.42
CA THR A 354 21.44 -29.13 -16.15
C THR A 354 21.40 -29.97 -17.43
N VAL A 355 22.37 -30.88 -17.57
CA VAL A 355 22.40 -31.91 -18.62
C VAL A 355 21.29 -32.93 -18.33
N ASP A 356 20.60 -33.44 -19.35
CA ASP A 356 19.42 -34.31 -19.22
C ASP A 356 19.62 -35.52 -18.29
N VAL A 357 20.83 -36.09 -18.27
CA VAL A 357 21.20 -37.26 -17.44
C VAL A 357 21.23 -36.94 -15.94
N VAL A 358 21.52 -35.70 -15.53
CA VAL A 358 21.66 -35.29 -14.11
C VAL A 358 20.48 -34.44 -13.65
N ARG A 359 19.62 -33.97 -14.57
CA ARG A 359 18.47 -33.11 -14.29
C ARG A 359 17.53 -33.69 -13.22
N GLY A 360 17.13 -34.96 -13.36
CA GLY A 360 16.25 -35.62 -12.39
C GLY A 360 16.84 -35.69 -10.98
N ARG A 361 18.17 -35.82 -10.87
CA ARG A 361 18.90 -35.87 -9.59
C ARG A 361 18.92 -34.51 -8.89
N VAL A 362 19.16 -33.44 -9.65
CA VAL A 362 19.16 -32.06 -9.15
C VAL A 362 17.77 -31.65 -8.67
N PHE A 363 16.71 -31.98 -9.44
CA PHE A 363 15.33 -31.69 -9.02
C PHE A 363 14.89 -32.49 -7.78
N SER A 364 15.41 -33.71 -7.57
CA SER A 364 15.17 -34.45 -6.33
C SER A 364 15.76 -33.76 -5.10
N VAL A 365 16.99 -33.24 -5.19
CA VAL A 365 17.63 -32.47 -4.11
C VAL A 365 16.94 -31.12 -3.91
N TYR A 366 16.48 -30.49 -4.98
CA TYR A 366 15.68 -29.27 -4.92
C TYR A 366 14.40 -29.51 -4.11
N ASP A 367 13.62 -30.53 -4.42
CA ASP A 367 12.38 -30.84 -3.68
C ASP A 367 12.63 -31.07 -2.19
N VAL A 368 13.72 -31.76 -1.83
CA VAL A 368 14.11 -31.95 -0.41
C VAL A 368 14.42 -30.60 0.24
N LEU A 369 15.28 -29.78 -0.37
CA LEU A 369 15.70 -28.48 0.15
C LEU A 369 14.49 -27.54 0.32
N TYR A 370 13.57 -27.54 -0.64
CA TYR A 370 12.34 -26.76 -0.65
C TYR A 370 11.45 -27.09 0.56
N ASN A 371 11.25 -28.37 0.85
CA ASN A 371 10.35 -28.79 1.93
C ASN A 371 11.00 -28.62 3.31
N VAL A 372 12.30 -28.97 3.43
CA VAL A 372 13.06 -28.82 4.69
C VAL A 372 13.14 -27.35 5.11
N ALA A 373 13.37 -26.42 4.17
CA ALA A 373 13.43 -25.00 4.47
C ALA A 373 12.15 -24.47 5.14
N PHE A 374 10.98 -24.93 4.70
CA PHE A 374 9.70 -24.50 5.27
C PHE A 374 9.48 -25.08 6.68
N VAL A 375 9.85 -26.35 6.91
CA VAL A 375 9.73 -27.00 8.23
C VAL A 375 10.66 -26.35 9.25
N LEU A 376 11.91 -26.08 8.88
CA LEU A 376 12.88 -25.41 9.75
C LEU A 376 12.40 -24.00 10.17
N ALA A 377 11.73 -23.30 9.26
CA ALA A 377 11.16 -21.99 9.57
C ALA A 377 10.05 -22.07 10.63
N GLY A 378 9.17 -23.08 10.52
CA GLY A 378 8.15 -23.35 11.52
C GLY A 378 8.75 -23.66 12.89
N LEU A 379 9.74 -24.56 12.94
CA LEU A 379 10.44 -24.93 14.18
C LEU A 379 11.16 -23.74 14.83
N LEU A 380 11.73 -22.82 14.04
CA LEU A 380 12.38 -21.62 14.55
C LEU A 380 11.38 -20.63 15.16
N MET A 381 10.17 -20.52 14.60
CA MET A 381 9.16 -19.57 15.09
C MET A 381 8.54 -20.01 16.41
N VAL A 382 8.49 -21.31 16.71
CA VAL A 382 7.91 -21.86 17.96
C VAL A 382 8.48 -21.21 19.23
N PRO A 383 9.80 -21.21 19.48
CA PRO A 383 10.37 -20.61 20.69
C PRO A 383 10.35 -19.08 20.70
N LEU A 384 10.14 -18.44 19.54
CA LEU A 384 10.16 -16.98 19.42
C LEU A 384 8.78 -16.34 19.60
N TRP A 385 7.72 -17.15 19.58
CA TRP A 385 6.33 -16.69 19.65
C TRP A 385 5.93 -16.22 21.05
N GLU A 386 5.38 -15.01 21.12
CA GLU A 386 4.70 -14.48 22.29
C GLU A 386 3.67 -13.43 21.82
N PRO A 387 2.43 -13.38 22.35
CA PRO A 387 1.38 -12.46 21.86
C PRO A 387 1.79 -10.97 21.89
N SER A 388 2.63 -10.57 22.84
CA SER A 388 3.19 -9.22 22.96
C SER A 388 4.23 -8.89 21.88
N ARG A 389 4.83 -9.91 21.24
CA ARG A 389 5.93 -9.78 20.28
C ARG A 389 5.50 -9.81 18.81
N VAL A 390 4.20 -9.77 18.51
CA VAL A 390 3.71 -9.82 17.13
C VAL A 390 4.35 -8.75 16.24
N ARG A 391 4.35 -7.49 16.68
CA ARG A 391 4.95 -6.37 15.93
C ARG A 391 6.46 -6.54 15.72
N PRO A 392 7.28 -6.78 16.77
CA PRO A 392 8.70 -6.97 16.57
C PRO A 392 9.03 -8.21 15.72
N LEU A 393 8.27 -9.30 15.82
CA LEU A 393 8.47 -10.48 14.96
C LEU A 393 8.18 -10.17 13.48
N LEU A 394 7.12 -9.40 13.18
CA LEU A 394 6.82 -8.94 11.82
C LEU A 394 7.92 -8.04 11.26
N TRP A 395 8.44 -7.10 12.06
CA TRP A 395 9.56 -6.25 11.65
C TRP A 395 10.88 -7.01 11.52
N CYS A 396 11.17 -7.96 12.41
CA CYS A 396 12.32 -8.85 12.29
C CYS A 396 12.28 -9.65 10.99
N LEU A 397 11.11 -10.18 10.61
CA LEU A 397 10.94 -10.86 9.32
C LEU A 397 11.07 -9.89 8.14
N ALA A 398 10.54 -8.67 8.23
CA ALA A 398 10.72 -7.65 7.20
C ALA A 398 12.20 -7.31 6.98
N VAL A 399 12.96 -7.14 8.07
CA VAL A 399 14.41 -6.94 8.06
C VAL A 399 15.12 -8.17 7.49
N ALA A 400 14.70 -9.39 7.83
CA ALA A 400 15.27 -10.63 7.30
C ALA A 400 15.06 -10.74 5.77
N PHE A 401 13.89 -10.38 5.26
CA PHE A 401 13.64 -10.29 3.81
C PHE A 401 14.51 -9.21 3.14
N LEU A 402 14.69 -8.04 3.77
CA LEU A 402 15.56 -6.98 3.26
C LEU A 402 17.05 -7.38 3.26
N ALA A 403 17.49 -8.07 4.32
CA ALA A 403 18.84 -8.61 4.42
C ALA A 403 19.07 -9.72 3.39
N ALA A 404 18.08 -10.61 3.19
CA ALA A 404 18.10 -11.64 2.16
C ALA A 404 18.17 -11.04 0.75
N TRP A 405 17.42 -9.96 0.48
CA TRP A 405 17.54 -9.21 -0.77
C TRP A 405 18.98 -8.77 -1.04
N LEU A 406 19.62 -8.10 -0.07
CA LEU A 406 21.00 -7.63 -0.18
C LEU A 406 22.01 -8.78 -0.34
N ALA A 407 21.84 -9.85 0.42
CA ALA A 407 22.70 -11.03 0.39
C ALA A 407 22.60 -11.75 -0.96
N VAL A 408 21.39 -11.98 -1.46
CA VAL A 408 21.13 -12.64 -2.76
C VAL A 408 21.62 -11.78 -3.92
N ALA A 409 21.39 -10.46 -3.89
CA ALA A 409 21.89 -9.54 -4.91
C ALA A 409 23.43 -9.58 -5.02
N ARG A 410 24.12 -9.57 -3.86
CA ARG A 410 25.59 -9.73 -3.81
C ARG A 410 26.04 -11.10 -4.28
N LEU A 411 25.41 -12.17 -3.80
CA LEU A 411 25.78 -13.57 -4.09
C LEU A 411 25.59 -13.93 -5.57
N LEU A 412 24.56 -13.40 -6.22
CA LEU A 412 24.34 -13.59 -7.65
C LEU A 412 25.21 -12.67 -8.51
N GLY A 413 25.90 -11.68 -7.92
CA GLY A 413 26.64 -10.66 -8.68
C GLY A 413 25.71 -9.79 -9.53
N VAL A 414 24.43 -9.73 -9.16
CA VAL A 414 23.40 -8.97 -9.86
C VAL A 414 22.87 -7.94 -8.89
N TRP A 415 23.42 -6.73 -8.99
CA TRP A 415 22.76 -5.58 -8.39
C TRP A 415 21.45 -5.34 -9.16
N PRO A 416 20.34 -4.92 -8.52
CA PRO A 416 19.15 -4.48 -9.24
C PRO A 416 19.43 -3.16 -9.97
N VAL A 417 20.26 -3.24 -11.01
CA VAL A 417 20.47 -2.25 -12.04
C VAL A 417 20.28 -3.00 -13.35
N ALA A 418 19.42 -2.41 -14.17
CA ALA A 418 19.09 -2.84 -15.51
C ALA A 418 20.29 -3.48 -16.24
N SER A 419 20.31 -4.80 -16.33
CA SER A 419 21.00 -5.49 -17.41
C SER A 419 20.46 -4.89 -18.70
N ARG A 420 21.29 -4.08 -19.39
CA ARG A 420 21.03 -3.35 -20.64
C ARG A 420 19.65 -3.66 -21.22
N ALA A 421 18.65 -2.85 -20.86
CA ALA A 421 17.51 -2.74 -21.75
C ALA A 421 18.08 -2.20 -23.06
N ARG A 422 17.95 -2.96 -24.16
CA ARG A 422 18.01 -2.38 -25.50
C ARG A 422 17.19 -1.08 -25.47
N ALA A 423 17.69 -0.03 -26.10
CA ALA A 423 16.99 1.25 -26.21
C ALA A 423 15.50 0.96 -26.42
N PRO A 424 14.60 1.44 -25.53
CA PRO A 424 13.19 1.13 -25.66
C PRO A 424 12.75 1.58 -27.05
N ARG A 425 12.14 0.66 -27.81
CA ARG A 425 11.33 1.06 -28.96
C ARG A 425 10.43 2.20 -28.48
N PRO A 426 10.29 3.29 -29.26
CA PRO A 426 9.55 4.46 -28.80
C PRO A 426 8.19 4.00 -28.30
N THR A 427 8.01 4.02 -26.98
CA THR A 427 6.67 3.86 -26.41
C THR A 427 5.85 4.96 -27.04
N HIS A 428 4.74 4.60 -27.69
CA HIS A 428 3.81 5.56 -28.28
C HIS A 428 3.65 6.73 -27.31
N ARG A 429 3.99 7.97 -27.71
CA ARG A 429 4.19 9.12 -26.81
C ARG A 429 3.03 9.28 -25.81
N TRP A 430 1.82 9.01 -26.28
CA TRP A 430 0.58 9.00 -25.51
C TRP A 430 0.52 7.99 -24.36
N ARG A 431 1.13 6.80 -24.48
CA ARG A 431 1.23 5.83 -23.37
C ARG A 431 2.08 6.36 -22.23
N GLY A 432 3.19 7.05 -22.54
CA GLY A 432 4.06 7.66 -21.53
C GLY A 432 3.38 8.79 -20.78
N ARG A 433 2.59 9.61 -21.49
CA ARG A 433 1.80 10.70 -20.91
C ARG A 433 0.64 10.18 -20.06
N GLY A 434 -0.10 9.17 -20.54
CA GLY A 434 -1.15 8.51 -19.76
C GLY A 434 -0.62 7.85 -18.48
N LEU A 435 0.57 7.22 -18.56
CA LEU A 435 1.24 6.68 -17.37
C LEU A 435 1.68 7.77 -16.40
N ALA A 436 2.13 8.93 -16.90
CA ALA A 436 2.48 10.07 -16.06
C ALA A 436 1.25 10.63 -15.33
N LEU A 437 0.11 10.75 -16.04
CA LEU A 437 -1.18 11.14 -15.45
C LEU A 437 -1.58 10.20 -14.31
N ALA A 438 -1.56 8.88 -14.56
CA ALA A 438 -1.88 7.89 -13.53
C ALA A 438 -0.90 7.93 -12.36
N ALA A 439 0.40 8.03 -12.63
CA ALA A 439 1.43 8.11 -11.59
C ALA A 439 1.31 9.40 -10.74
N GLY A 440 0.94 10.52 -11.36
CA GLY A 440 0.69 11.79 -10.68
C GLY A 440 -0.56 11.78 -9.79
N ALA A 441 -1.52 10.90 -10.08
CA ALA A 441 -2.71 10.73 -9.24
C ALA A 441 -2.46 9.90 -7.97
N VAL A 442 -1.42 9.05 -7.95
CA VAL A 442 -1.14 8.14 -6.81
C VAL A 442 -1.02 8.86 -5.46
N PRO A 443 -0.31 10.01 -5.33
CA PRO A 443 -0.21 10.73 -4.07
C PRO A 443 -1.55 11.19 -3.46
N SER A 444 -2.62 11.26 -4.25
CA SER A 444 -3.96 11.65 -3.74
C SER A 444 -4.45 10.74 -2.62
N LEU A 445 -4.04 9.46 -2.61
CA LEU A 445 -4.44 8.49 -1.59
C LEU A 445 -3.82 8.75 -0.21
N ALA A 446 -2.80 9.62 -0.14
CA ALA A 446 -2.21 10.03 1.13
C ALA A 446 -3.06 11.09 1.86
N PHE A 447 -4.00 11.72 1.18
CA PHE A 447 -4.91 12.72 1.76
C PHE A 447 -6.05 12.03 2.55
N PRO A 448 -6.72 12.75 3.48
CA PRO A 448 -7.56 12.22 4.58
C PRO A 448 -8.64 11.16 4.29
N ALA A 449 -8.97 10.89 3.04
CA ALA A 449 -9.74 9.72 2.64
C ALA A 449 -9.02 9.13 1.42
N PRO A 450 -8.25 8.02 1.54
CA PRO A 450 -8.17 7.07 2.66
C PRO A 450 -7.10 7.35 3.75
N ALA A 451 -6.36 8.46 3.69
CA ALA A 451 -5.34 8.88 4.68
C ALA A 451 -4.11 7.96 4.78
N TRP A 452 -3.67 7.38 3.67
CA TRP A 452 -2.45 6.55 3.62
C TRP A 452 -1.18 7.42 3.62
N TRP A 453 -0.94 8.13 4.72
CA TRP A 453 0.17 9.09 4.88
C TRP A 453 1.53 8.55 4.46
N TRP A 454 1.78 7.25 4.70
CA TRP A 454 3.04 6.57 4.37
C TRP A 454 3.28 6.49 2.86
N LEU A 455 2.20 6.50 2.06
CA LEU A 455 2.29 6.49 0.61
C LEU A 455 2.92 7.79 0.09
N ALA A 456 2.77 8.94 0.77
CA ALA A 456 3.38 10.19 0.32
C ALA A 456 4.91 10.07 0.18
N TRP A 457 5.56 9.32 1.07
CA TRP A 457 7.01 9.11 1.11
C TRP A 457 7.56 8.26 -0.04
N VAL A 458 6.70 7.56 -0.79
CA VAL A 458 7.07 6.71 -1.94
C VAL A 458 6.21 6.95 -3.19
N GLY A 459 5.15 7.75 -3.08
CA GLY A 459 4.09 7.89 -4.08
C GLY A 459 4.50 8.70 -5.30
N LEU A 460 5.59 9.48 -5.22
CA LEU A 460 6.16 10.18 -6.37
C LEU A 460 7.19 9.33 -7.13
N VAL A 461 7.68 8.22 -6.56
CA VAL A 461 8.66 7.34 -7.23
C VAL A 461 8.16 6.88 -8.61
N PRO A 462 6.91 6.43 -8.80
CA PRO A 462 6.42 6.07 -10.14
C PRO A 462 6.49 7.23 -11.13
N LEU A 463 6.09 8.45 -10.72
CA LEU A 463 6.13 9.63 -11.59
C LEU A 463 7.58 9.99 -11.95
N LEU A 464 8.49 10.00 -10.99
CA LEU A 464 9.92 10.25 -11.21
C LEU A 464 10.52 9.25 -12.23
N LEU A 465 10.17 7.96 -12.14
CA LEU A 465 10.61 6.94 -13.07
C LEU A 465 10.06 7.16 -14.49
N VAL A 466 8.81 7.58 -14.62
CA VAL A 466 8.18 7.88 -15.92
C VAL A 466 8.81 9.10 -16.60
N LEU A 467 9.12 10.14 -15.81
CA LEU A 467 9.79 11.35 -16.28
C LEU A 467 11.24 11.04 -16.70
N ARG A 468 11.97 10.29 -15.87
CA ARG A 468 13.33 9.83 -16.16
C ARG A 468 13.40 9.02 -17.46
N ALA A 469 12.45 8.12 -17.68
CA ALA A 469 12.39 7.26 -18.86
C ALA A 469 11.94 7.99 -20.15
N SER A 470 11.85 9.32 -20.13
CA SER A 470 11.46 10.10 -21.31
C SER A 470 12.57 10.14 -22.35
N PRO A 471 12.24 10.05 -23.65
CA PRO A 471 13.24 10.08 -24.72
C PRO A 471 13.95 11.43 -24.85
N THR A 472 13.29 12.53 -24.46
CA THR A 472 13.84 13.89 -24.54
C THR A 472 13.41 14.71 -23.33
N ALA A 473 14.17 15.77 -23.02
CA ALA A 473 13.81 16.74 -21.98
C ALA A 473 12.43 17.37 -22.21
N ARG A 474 12.08 17.66 -23.48
CA ARG A 474 10.77 18.19 -23.86
C ARG A 474 9.65 17.21 -23.53
N GLU A 475 9.82 15.92 -23.84
CA GLU A 475 8.81 14.92 -23.51
C GLU A 475 8.71 14.70 -22.00
N ALA A 476 9.82 14.80 -21.25
CA ALA A 476 9.78 14.77 -19.79
C ALA A 476 9.00 15.96 -19.21
N ALA A 477 9.20 17.16 -19.76
CA ALA A 477 8.45 18.34 -19.36
C ALA A 477 6.94 18.17 -19.62
N LEU A 478 6.57 17.61 -20.78
CA LEU A 478 5.18 17.28 -21.10
C LEU A 478 4.62 16.16 -20.21
N ARG A 479 5.41 15.15 -19.86
CA ARG A 479 4.97 14.14 -18.87
C ARG A 479 4.86 14.74 -17.47
N GLY A 480 5.68 15.72 -17.13
CA GLY A 480 5.59 16.49 -15.88
C GLY A 480 4.27 17.24 -15.81
N TRP A 481 3.90 17.90 -16.90
CA TRP A 481 2.59 18.52 -17.07
C TRP A 481 1.43 17.55 -16.87
N TRP A 482 1.46 16.38 -17.53
CA TRP A 482 0.42 15.36 -17.37
C TRP A 482 0.39 14.79 -15.95
N GLY A 483 1.55 14.60 -15.31
CA GLY A 483 1.63 14.18 -13.92
C GLY A 483 1.02 15.20 -12.96
N GLY A 484 1.34 16.48 -13.13
CA GLY A 484 0.72 17.57 -12.38
C GLY A 484 -0.80 17.64 -12.60
N ALA A 485 -1.25 17.44 -13.84
CA ALA A 485 -2.68 17.36 -14.14
C ALA A 485 -3.35 16.16 -13.44
N GLY A 486 -2.69 15.01 -13.38
CA GLY A 486 -3.19 13.83 -12.66
C GLY A 486 -3.29 14.07 -11.16
N TYR A 487 -2.31 14.77 -10.58
CA TYR A 487 -2.33 15.20 -9.19
C TYR A 487 -3.53 16.12 -8.92
N ILE A 488 -3.67 17.21 -9.67
CA ILE A 488 -4.78 18.17 -9.47
C ILE A 488 -6.14 17.52 -9.72
N ALA A 489 -6.30 16.74 -10.79
CA ALA A 489 -7.57 16.09 -11.11
C ALA A 489 -8.01 15.12 -10.01
N SER A 490 -7.08 14.38 -9.40
CA SER A 490 -7.39 13.44 -8.33
C SER A 490 -7.59 14.11 -6.98
N THR A 491 -6.79 15.11 -6.61
CA THR A 491 -6.93 15.80 -5.31
C THR A 491 -8.11 16.77 -5.27
N ALA A 492 -8.52 17.29 -6.43
CA ALA A 492 -9.61 18.26 -6.57
C ALA A 492 -10.83 17.70 -7.32
N TYR A 493 -10.99 16.37 -7.41
CA TYR A 493 -12.12 15.75 -8.11
C TYR A 493 -13.49 16.20 -7.56
N TRP A 494 -13.53 16.55 -6.28
CA TRP A 494 -14.71 17.05 -5.59
C TRP A 494 -15.21 18.40 -6.12
N LEU A 495 -14.44 19.10 -6.96
CA LEU A 495 -14.91 20.27 -7.70
C LEU A 495 -15.82 19.90 -8.88
N ALA A 496 -15.81 18.64 -9.35
CA ALA A 496 -16.57 18.20 -10.52
C ALA A 496 -18.08 18.56 -10.48
N PRO A 497 -18.80 18.50 -9.34
CA PRO A 497 -20.21 18.93 -9.29
C PRO A 497 -20.43 20.42 -9.59
N VAL A 498 -19.42 21.27 -9.35
CA VAL A 498 -19.49 22.72 -9.56
C VAL A 498 -18.87 23.13 -10.89
N THR A 499 -17.70 22.59 -11.22
CA THR A 499 -16.95 22.96 -12.43
C THR A 499 -17.33 22.11 -13.64
N GLY A 500 -17.99 20.97 -13.44
CA GLY A 500 -18.33 20.04 -14.50
C GLY A 500 -17.09 19.59 -15.29
N PRO A 501 -17.20 19.43 -16.62
CA PRO A 501 -16.09 19.07 -17.50
C PRO A 501 -14.90 20.03 -17.48
N ALA A 502 -15.10 21.29 -17.05
CA ALA A 502 -14.03 22.29 -16.96
C ALA A 502 -12.95 21.90 -15.93
N LEU A 503 -13.21 20.94 -15.03
CA LEU A 503 -12.19 20.37 -14.16
C LEU A 503 -10.98 19.85 -14.95
N VAL A 504 -11.18 19.29 -16.14
CA VAL A 504 -10.09 18.83 -17.00
C VAL A 504 -9.22 20.02 -17.42
N LEU A 505 -9.84 21.15 -17.79
CA LEU A 505 -9.12 22.37 -18.15
C LEU A 505 -8.36 22.95 -16.96
N VAL A 506 -8.96 22.95 -15.75
CA VAL A 506 -8.29 23.38 -14.51
C VAL A 506 -7.10 22.47 -14.20
N ALA A 507 -7.28 21.15 -14.26
CA ALA A 507 -6.23 20.19 -13.98
C ALA A 507 -5.04 20.34 -14.93
N PHE A 508 -5.29 20.43 -16.24
CA PHE A 508 -4.23 20.67 -17.20
C PHE A 508 -3.67 22.10 -17.09
N GLY A 509 -4.48 23.12 -16.84
CA GLY A 509 -4.04 24.50 -16.67
C GLY A 509 -3.07 24.65 -15.50
N VAL A 510 -3.45 24.20 -14.31
CA VAL A 510 -2.60 24.22 -13.11
C VAL A 510 -1.43 23.23 -13.22
N GLY A 511 -1.66 22.09 -13.88
CA GLY A 511 -0.61 21.09 -14.13
C GLY A 511 0.57 21.65 -14.93
N LEU A 512 0.41 22.73 -15.71
CA LEU A 512 1.51 23.37 -16.44
C LEU A 512 2.67 23.80 -15.52
N LEU A 513 2.38 24.07 -14.25
CA LEU A 513 3.40 24.42 -13.26
C LEU A 513 4.44 23.30 -13.07
N TRP A 514 4.12 22.05 -13.37
CA TRP A 514 5.05 20.91 -13.29
C TRP A 514 5.93 20.73 -14.54
N VAL A 515 5.79 21.56 -15.59
CA VAL A 515 6.65 21.51 -16.79
C VAL A 515 8.14 21.70 -16.45
N PRO A 516 8.56 22.75 -15.70
CA PRO A 516 9.96 22.93 -15.34
C PRO A 516 10.47 21.82 -14.41
N TRP A 517 9.62 21.31 -13.52
CA TRP A 517 9.96 20.22 -12.63
C TRP A 517 10.21 18.92 -13.40
N GLY A 518 9.35 18.54 -14.33
CA GLY A 518 9.55 17.37 -15.19
C GLY A 518 10.81 17.45 -16.04
N TRP A 519 11.15 18.65 -16.52
CA TRP A 519 12.43 18.91 -17.19
C TRP A 519 13.62 18.73 -16.25
N ALA A 520 13.56 19.26 -15.03
CA ALA A 520 14.62 19.17 -14.03
C ALA A 520 14.85 17.70 -13.61
N VAL A 521 13.79 16.92 -13.43
CA VAL A 521 13.85 15.48 -13.14
C VAL A 521 14.62 14.75 -14.24
N TRP A 522 14.31 15.02 -15.52
CA TRP A 522 15.03 14.40 -16.62
C TRP A 522 16.49 14.83 -16.66
N ARG A 523 16.79 16.13 -16.49
CA ARG A 523 18.16 16.64 -16.53
C ARG A 523 19.05 16.07 -15.42
N THR A 524 18.47 15.76 -14.27
CA THR A 524 19.22 15.30 -13.08
C THR A 524 19.23 13.78 -12.91
N LEU A 525 18.19 13.07 -13.37
CA LEU A 525 18.03 11.64 -13.15
C LEU A 525 18.11 10.78 -14.43
N ALA A 526 18.00 11.35 -15.64
CA ALA A 526 18.06 10.55 -16.88
C ALA A 526 19.47 9.99 -17.15
N GLY A 527 19.53 8.86 -17.86
CA GLY A 527 20.79 8.20 -18.18
C GLY A 527 21.52 7.70 -16.93
N HIS A 528 22.83 7.92 -16.89
CA HIS A 528 23.73 7.55 -15.79
C HIS A 528 24.38 8.80 -15.20
N PRO A 529 23.64 9.58 -14.39
CA PRO A 529 24.14 10.83 -13.84
C PRO A 529 25.31 10.60 -12.87
N PRO A 530 26.33 11.48 -12.86
CA PRO A 530 27.43 11.37 -11.92
C PRO A 530 26.96 11.65 -10.48
N SER A 531 27.70 11.16 -9.48
CA SER A 531 27.36 11.31 -8.05
C SER A 531 27.01 12.75 -7.64
N ARG A 532 27.76 13.75 -8.11
CA ARG A 532 27.48 15.17 -7.82
C ARG A 532 26.09 15.62 -8.28
N THR A 533 25.63 15.11 -9.43
CA THR A 533 24.32 15.45 -10.00
C THR A 533 23.21 14.75 -9.22
N LEU A 534 23.42 13.49 -8.82
CA LEU A 534 22.47 12.78 -7.97
C LEU A 534 22.30 13.43 -6.60
N LEU A 535 23.41 13.84 -5.97
CA LEU A 535 23.37 14.56 -4.69
C LEU A 535 22.67 15.93 -4.84
N GLY A 536 22.98 16.66 -5.92
CA GLY A 536 22.26 17.91 -6.23
C GLY A 536 20.76 17.71 -6.50
N ALA A 537 20.37 16.58 -7.10
CA ALA A 537 18.97 16.27 -7.38
C ALA A 537 18.12 16.20 -6.09
N VAL A 538 18.69 15.67 -5.01
CA VAL A 538 18.03 15.55 -3.69
C VAL A 538 17.72 16.90 -3.06
N ILE A 539 18.32 18.00 -3.54
CA ILE A 539 18.06 19.36 -3.07
C ILE A 539 17.22 20.14 -4.09
N VAL A 540 17.58 20.06 -5.37
CA VAL A 540 16.93 20.84 -6.44
C VAL A 540 15.52 20.35 -6.76
N LEU A 541 15.26 19.04 -6.76
CA LEU A 541 13.94 18.51 -7.12
C LEU A 541 12.88 18.76 -6.03
N PRO A 542 13.18 18.62 -4.73
CA PRO A 542 12.26 19.05 -3.67
C PRO A 542 12.02 20.56 -3.67
N ALA A 543 13.06 21.38 -3.86
CA ALA A 543 12.90 22.83 -4.00
C ALA A 543 11.97 23.19 -5.18
N GLY A 544 12.16 22.54 -6.33
CA GLY A 544 11.29 22.71 -7.49
C GLY A 544 9.83 22.32 -7.23
N TRP A 545 9.59 21.24 -6.48
CA TRP A 545 8.22 20.85 -6.10
C TRP A 545 7.58 21.88 -5.16
N VAL A 546 8.30 22.29 -4.12
CA VAL A 546 7.83 23.32 -3.16
C VAL A 546 7.56 24.64 -3.86
N ALA A 547 8.39 25.04 -4.83
CA ALA A 547 8.15 26.25 -5.63
C ALA A 547 6.84 26.16 -6.44
N VAL A 548 6.55 25.00 -7.04
CA VAL A 548 5.27 24.76 -7.72
C VAL A 548 4.10 24.86 -6.74
N GLU A 549 4.24 24.26 -5.55
CA GLU A 549 3.23 24.36 -4.50
C GLU A 549 3.06 25.80 -3.97
N ALA A 550 4.12 26.58 -3.88
CA ALA A 550 4.05 27.97 -3.48
C ALA A 550 3.31 28.82 -4.54
N VAL A 551 3.63 28.64 -5.83
CA VAL A 551 2.98 29.38 -6.92
C VAL A 551 1.49 29.04 -6.97
N ARG A 552 1.10 27.76 -6.92
CA ARG A 552 -0.32 27.38 -6.94
C ARG A 552 -1.07 27.82 -5.67
N SER A 553 -0.35 28.08 -4.58
CA SER A 553 -0.94 28.57 -3.33
C SER A 553 -1.35 30.03 -3.38
N TRP A 554 -1.12 30.72 -4.50
CA TRP A 554 -1.70 32.03 -4.74
C TRP A 554 -3.23 31.94 -4.69
N GLN A 555 -3.86 32.87 -3.96
CA GLN A 555 -5.31 32.89 -3.72
C GLN A 555 -6.12 32.71 -5.01
N SER A 556 -5.84 33.49 -6.05
CA SER A 556 -6.50 33.43 -7.36
C SER A 556 -6.34 32.11 -8.13
N LEU A 557 -5.35 31.26 -7.79
CA LEU A 557 -5.12 29.96 -8.42
C LEU A 557 -5.77 28.79 -7.66
N GLY A 558 -6.59 29.09 -6.64
CA GLY A 558 -7.26 28.09 -5.80
C GLY A 558 -6.58 27.84 -4.45
N GLY A 559 -5.48 28.53 -4.15
CA GLY A 559 -4.85 28.51 -2.84
C GLY A 559 -4.13 27.20 -2.48
N PRO A 560 -3.61 27.12 -1.24
CA PRO A 560 -2.80 26.01 -0.72
C PRO A 560 -3.61 24.74 -0.40
N TRP A 561 -4.44 24.29 -1.34
CA TRP A 561 -5.24 23.08 -1.16
C TRP A 561 -4.43 21.81 -1.45
N ALA A 562 -4.58 20.76 -0.64
CA ALA A 562 -3.88 19.49 -0.85
C ALA A 562 -2.37 19.65 -1.10
N LEU A 563 -1.67 20.45 -0.29
CA LEU A 563 -0.20 20.48 -0.31
C LEU A 563 0.34 19.12 0.13
N LEU A 564 1.40 18.63 -0.51
CA LEU A 564 1.92 17.30 -0.22
C LEU A 564 2.30 17.14 1.26
N GLY A 565 2.78 18.20 1.92
CA GLY A 565 3.06 18.20 3.35
C GLY A 565 1.83 17.95 4.24
N VAL A 566 0.62 18.37 3.82
CA VAL A 566 -0.65 18.14 4.55
C VAL A 566 -0.99 16.65 4.63
N SER A 567 -0.46 15.81 3.75
CA SER A 567 -0.66 14.35 3.82
C SER A 567 -0.22 13.73 5.15
N GLN A 568 0.63 14.43 5.93
CA GLN A 568 1.12 13.97 7.24
C GLN A 568 0.23 14.42 8.42
N TRP A 569 -0.92 15.04 8.17
CA TRP A 569 -1.83 15.60 9.20
C TRP A 569 -2.20 14.60 10.32
N ASN A 570 -2.30 13.30 10.02
CA ASN A 570 -2.68 12.25 10.96
C ASN A 570 -1.48 11.55 11.60
N GLN A 571 -0.27 12.08 11.47
CA GLN A 571 0.95 11.58 12.09
C GLN A 571 1.70 12.73 12.79
N PRO A 572 1.29 13.13 14.01
CA PRO A 572 1.86 14.26 14.75
C PRO A 572 3.39 14.25 14.80
N THR A 573 3.99 13.07 15.02
CA THR A 573 5.44 12.91 15.11
C THR A 573 6.18 13.24 13.81
N LEU A 574 5.64 12.89 12.64
CA LEU A 574 6.24 13.26 11.34
C LEU A 574 5.90 14.72 10.98
N LEU A 575 4.67 15.12 11.29
CA LEU A 575 4.18 16.47 11.08
C LEU A 575 4.93 17.50 11.92
N ALA A 576 5.56 17.11 13.03
CA ALA A 576 6.36 18.01 13.88
C ALA A 576 7.41 18.82 13.11
N SER A 577 7.88 18.31 11.96
CA SER A 577 8.72 19.07 11.02
C SER A 577 8.11 20.41 10.57
N ALA A 578 6.78 20.53 10.52
CA ALA A 578 6.07 21.75 10.16
C ALA A 578 6.27 22.88 11.18
N ALA A 579 6.58 22.58 12.44
CA ALA A 579 6.94 23.59 13.42
C ALA A 579 8.27 24.28 13.08
N LEU A 580 9.16 23.63 12.32
CA LEU A 580 10.46 24.19 11.94
C LEU A 580 10.38 25.09 10.71
N GLY A 581 9.63 24.69 9.68
CA GLY A 581 9.62 25.40 8.39
C GLY A 581 8.28 25.34 7.66
N GLY A 582 7.19 25.12 8.39
CA GLY A 582 5.86 25.04 7.83
C GLY A 582 5.60 23.74 7.09
N VAL A 583 4.39 23.64 6.55
CA VAL A 583 3.96 22.61 5.60
C VAL A 583 4.94 22.47 4.43
N TRP A 584 5.64 23.55 4.09
CA TRP A 584 6.68 23.61 3.08
C TRP A 584 7.86 22.69 3.40
N LEU A 585 8.34 22.68 4.64
CA LEU A 585 9.42 21.79 5.04
C LEU A 585 8.97 20.33 5.00
N THR A 586 7.79 20.03 5.53
CA THR A 586 7.24 18.66 5.49
C THR A 586 7.11 18.17 4.05
N GLY A 587 6.58 19.01 3.13
CA GLY A 587 6.54 18.71 1.70
C GLY A 587 7.94 18.50 1.09
N PHE A 588 8.89 19.38 1.41
CA PHE A 588 10.28 19.25 0.97
C PHE A 588 10.91 17.91 1.39
N LEU A 589 10.73 17.50 2.64
CA LEU A 589 11.27 16.25 3.19
C LEU A 589 10.64 15.03 2.51
N VAL A 590 9.32 15.05 2.28
CA VAL A 590 8.62 13.98 1.56
C VAL A 590 9.18 13.80 0.15
N VAL A 591 9.38 14.89 -0.60
CA VAL A 591 9.95 14.82 -1.95
C VAL A 591 11.42 14.40 -1.92
N THR A 592 12.18 14.84 -0.91
CA THR A 592 13.59 14.45 -0.69
C THR A 592 13.73 12.94 -0.61
N VAL A 593 12.89 12.26 0.17
CA VAL A 593 12.90 10.80 0.31
C VAL A 593 12.57 10.12 -1.02
N ASN A 594 11.51 10.57 -1.72
CA ASN A 594 11.15 10.02 -3.04
C ASN A 594 12.31 10.12 -4.06
N VAL A 595 13.00 11.26 -4.09
CA VAL A 595 14.14 11.51 -4.99
C VAL A 595 15.35 10.66 -4.58
N ALA A 596 15.67 10.60 -3.29
CA ALA A 596 16.78 9.80 -2.77
C ALA A 596 16.58 8.31 -3.07
N LEU A 597 15.35 7.80 -2.91
CA LEU A 597 15.00 6.42 -3.28
C LEU A 597 15.28 6.14 -4.75
N VAL A 598 14.85 7.02 -5.66
CA VAL A 598 15.17 6.87 -7.09
C VAL A 598 16.68 6.94 -7.32
N ALA A 599 17.37 7.92 -6.74
CA ALA A 599 18.81 8.12 -6.91
C ALA A 599 19.65 6.92 -6.43
N LEU A 600 19.23 6.23 -5.35
CA LEU A 600 19.88 5.02 -4.83
C LEU A 600 19.90 3.86 -5.84
N PHE A 601 18.91 3.80 -6.74
CA PHE A 601 18.87 2.82 -7.84
C PHE A 601 19.71 3.23 -9.06
N LEU A 602 20.21 4.47 -9.11
CA LEU A 602 20.97 5.00 -10.25
C LEU A 602 22.48 4.98 -10.05
N THR A 603 22.95 4.64 -8.85
CA THR A 603 24.39 4.65 -8.53
C THR A 603 24.86 3.35 -7.89
N ASP A 604 26.01 2.87 -8.37
CA ASP A 604 26.70 1.71 -7.83
C ASP A 604 27.81 2.09 -6.83
N ARG A 605 28.11 3.39 -6.69
CA ARG A 605 29.19 3.87 -5.82
C ARG A 605 28.76 3.84 -4.35
N ALA A 606 29.39 2.96 -3.56
CA ALA A 606 29.07 2.76 -2.15
C ALA A 606 29.02 4.08 -1.34
N GLY A 607 29.98 4.99 -1.52
CA GLY A 607 29.98 6.28 -0.82
C GLY A 607 28.78 7.17 -1.18
N THR A 608 28.40 7.24 -2.45
CA THR A 608 27.21 8.00 -2.88
C THR A 608 25.93 7.35 -2.34
N ARG A 609 25.84 6.02 -2.33
CA ARG A 609 24.72 5.30 -1.74
C ARG A 609 24.59 5.59 -0.26
N LEU A 610 25.69 5.56 0.49
CA LEU A 610 25.71 5.88 1.91
C LEU A 610 25.15 7.29 2.16
N VAL A 611 25.66 8.30 1.45
CA VAL A 611 25.19 9.68 1.60
C VAL A 611 23.70 9.81 1.26
N LEU A 612 23.24 9.22 0.15
CA LEU A 612 21.82 9.24 -0.24
C LEU A 612 20.93 8.54 0.79
N SER A 613 21.37 7.40 1.34
CA SER A 613 20.66 6.69 2.40
C SER A 613 20.61 7.52 3.68
N THR A 614 21.73 8.13 4.09
CA THR A 614 21.78 9.04 5.24
C THR A 614 20.83 10.21 5.03
N LEU A 615 20.84 10.87 3.87
CA LEU A 615 19.93 11.98 3.57
C LEU A 615 18.45 11.55 3.63
N ALA A 616 18.10 10.38 3.10
CA ALA A 616 16.73 9.86 3.17
C ALA A 616 16.30 9.57 4.61
N VAL A 617 17.17 8.94 5.41
CA VAL A 617 16.92 8.66 6.83
C VAL A 617 16.83 9.94 7.64
N SER A 618 17.75 10.88 7.43
CA SER A 618 17.73 12.20 8.08
C SER A 618 16.45 12.96 7.75
N ALA A 619 15.98 12.92 6.50
CA ALA A 619 14.74 13.57 6.10
C ALA A 619 13.51 12.99 6.81
N LEU A 620 13.45 11.67 6.99
CA LEU A 620 12.40 11.00 7.79
C LEU A 620 12.53 11.32 9.29
N ALA A 621 13.76 11.51 9.79
CA ALA A 621 14.04 11.72 11.19
C ALA A 621 13.76 13.15 11.68
N VAL A 622 13.70 14.16 10.80
CA VAL A 622 13.51 15.58 11.21
C VAL A 622 12.29 15.76 12.13
N GLY A 623 11.13 15.23 11.74
CA GLY A 623 9.91 15.31 12.55
C GLY A 623 10.05 14.61 13.90
N PRO A 624 10.36 13.29 13.94
CA PRO A 624 10.53 12.55 15.18
C PRO A 624 11.60 13.11 16.11
N VAL A 625 12.73 13.57 15.58
CA VAL A 625 13.79 14.21 16.38
C VAL A 625 13.29 15.52 16.98
N TRP A 626 12.57 16.34 16.21
CA TRP A 626 11.97 17.56 16.75
C TRP A 626 10.91 17.24 17.81
N ALA A 627 10.02 16.28 17.56
CA ALA A 627 9.01 15.85 18.51
C ALA A 627 9.62 15.36 19.83
N ALA A 628 10.69 14.57 19.77
CA ALA A 628 11.38 14.05 20.95
C ALA A 628 12.23 15.12 21.68
N ALA A 629 12.73 16.13 20.97
CA ALA A 629 13.49 17.22 21.57
C ALA A 629 12.60 18.28 22.25
N ARG A 630 11.29 18.25 22.00
CA ARG A 630 10.33 19.14 22.66
C ARG A 630 10.07 18.68 24.09
N SER A 631 9.97 19.65 24.98
CA SER A 631 9.51 19.43 26.36
C SER A 631 8.01 19.10 26.36
N ASP A 632 7.51 18.46 27.43
CA ASP A 632 6.07 18.20 27.58
C ASP A 632 5.27 19.51 27.63
N PRO A 633 3.96 19.49 27.28
CA PRO A 633 3.09 20.64 27.48
C PRO A 633 3.19 21.06 28.94
N GLY A 634 3.62 22.30 29.20
CA GLY A 634 3.64 22.82 30.56
C GLY A 634 2.22 22.93 31.13
N ASP A 635 2.10 23.30 32.41
CA ASP A 635 0.83 23.59 33.11
C ASP A 635 0.14 24.86 32.54
N GLY A 636 -0.23 24.84 31.26
CA GLY A 636 -0.96 25.92 30.60
C GLY A 636 -2.42 25.97 31.04
N ASP A 637 -3.03 27.16 30.97
CA ASP A 637 -4.44 27.35 31.28
C ASP A 637 -5.32 26.45 30.39
N VAL A 638 -6.29 25.77 30.99
CA VAL A 638 -7.25 24.94 30.26
C VAL A 638 -8.48 25.77 29.91
N VAL A 639 -8.83 25.79 28.62
CA VAL A 639 -10.03 26.44 28.11
C VAL A 639 -10.98 25.40 27.55
N ARG A 640 -12.23 25.49 27.99
CA ARG A 640 -13.30 24.60 27.57
C ARG A 640 -14.06 25.21 26.40
N VAL A 641 -13.97 24.58 25.22
CA VAL A 641 -14.60 25.08 24.00
C VAL A 641 -15.72 24.16 23.55
N GLY A 642 -16.94 24.71 23.47
CA GLY A 642 -18.10 24.07 22.87
C GLY A 642 -18.12 24.25 21.35
N ILE A 643 -18.48 23.22 20.60
CA ILE A 643 -18.47 23.23 19.14
C ILE A 643 -19.78 22.64 18.65
N VAL A 644 -20.41 23.32 17.69
CA VAL A 644 -21.76 22.97 17.21
C VAL A 644 -21.72 22.61 15.73
N GLN A 645 -22.11 21.38 15.41
CA GLN A 645 -22.24 20.87 14.04
C GLN A 645 -23.71 20.49 13.76
N PRO A 646 -24.54 21.42 13.25
CA PRO A 646 -25.95 21.13 12.96
C PRO A 646 -26.13 20.18 11.76
N GLY A 647 -25.14 20.09 10.87
CA GLY A 647 -25.16 19.26 9.66
C GLY A 647 -25.96 19.86 8.51
N ASP A 648 -25.99 19.16 7.37
CA ASP A 648 -26.70 19.63 6.19
C ASP A 648 -28.23 19.51 6.37
N MET A 649 -28.92 20.63 6.15
CA MET A 649 -30.37 20.77 6.30
C MET A 649 -31.09 21.10 4.98
N GLY A 650 -30.38 21.08 3.84
CA GLY A 650 -30.98 21.35 2.52
C GLY A 650 -31.49 22.80 2.32
N GLY A 651 -31.25 23.69 3.28
CA GLY A 651 -31.75 25.08 3.26
C GLY A 651 -31.20 25.95 4.39
N ARG A 652 -31.70 27.20 4.46
CA ARG A 652 -31.37 28.16 5.54
C ARG A 652 -32.41 28.14 6.67
N GLN A 653 -33.63 27.70 6.38
CA GLN A 653 -34.73 27.64 7.34
C GLN A 653 -34.44 26.67 8.51
N GLY A 654 -34.78 27.08 9.74
CA GLY A 654 -34.55 26.29 10.96
C GLY A 654 -33.08 26.16 11.39
N ARG A 655 -32.12 26.73 10.64
CA ARG A 655 -30.68 26.64 10.94
C ARG A 655 -30.31 27.28 12.27
N LEU A 656 -30.84 28.48 12.52
CA LEU A 656 -30.63 29.19 13.78
C LEU A 656 -31.20 28.35 14.94
N GLU A 657 -32.47 27.96 14.87
CA GLU A 657 -33.14 27.17 15.91
C GLU A 657 -32.39 25.87 16.25
N ARG A 658 -31.89 25.14 15.25
CA ARG A 658 -31.12 23.91 15.50
C ARG A 658 -29.80 24.18 16.21
N GLN A 659 -29.10 25.24 15.82
CA GLN A 659 -27.84 25.62 16.47
C GLN A 659 -28.07 26.11 17.90
N VAL A 660 -29.14 26.87 18.14
CA VAL A 660 -29.57 27.28 19.49
C VAL A 660 -29.81 26.04 20.35
N ARG A 661 -30.63 25.08 19.89
CA ARG A 661 -30.89 23.82 20.62
C ARG A 661 -29.62 23.03 20.93
N LEU A 662 -28.77 22.80 19.93
CA LEU A 662 -27.50 22.09 20.12
C LEU A 662 -26.53 22.83 21.05
N THR A 663 -26.65 24.15 21.15
CA THR A 663 -25.84 24.97 22.06
C THR A 663 -26.37 24.86 23.49
N GLU A 664 -27.69 24.83 23.68
CA GLU A 664 -28.32 24.63 24.99
C GLU A 664 -27.94 23.26 25.60
N ASP A 665 -27.81 22.23 24.77
CA ASP A 665 -27.31 20.90 25.19
C ASP A 665 -25.89 20.93 25.79
N LEU A 666 -25.12 22.00 25.53
CA LEU A 666 -23.77 22.18 26.08
C LEU A 666 -23.75 22.85 27.45
N ALA A 667 -24.84 23.50 27.88
CA ALA A 667 -24.90 24.27 29.13
C ALA A 667 -24.44 23.49 30.37
N PRO A 668 -24.81 22.20 30.57
CA PRO A 668 -24.36 21.42 31.73
C PRO A 668 -22.84 21.24 31.79
N GLN A 669 -22.16 21.30 30.64
CA GLN A 669 -20.72 21.14 30.51
C GLN A 669 -19.96 22.47 30.76
N LYS A 670 -20.67 23.60 30.87
CA LYS A 670 -20.14 24.94 31.14
C LYS A 670 -18.95 25.32 30.25
N PRO A 671 -19.11 25.32 28.91
CA PRO A 671 -18.06 25.81 28.02
C PRO A 671 -17.81 27.31 28.28
N GLY A 672 -16.57 27.77 28.16
CA GLY A 672 -16.25 29.21 28.26
C GLY A 672 -16.49 29.95 26.94
N LEU A 673 -16.37 29.23 25.82
CA LEU A 673 -16.59 29.72 24.47
C LEU A 673 -17.31 28.65 23.65
N VAL A 674 -18.35 29.02 22.91
CA VAL A 674 -19.05 28.16 21.95
C VAL A 674 -18.79 28.66 20.53
N VAL A 675 -18.42 27.76 19.62
CA VAL A 675 -18.08 28.09 18.23
C VAL A 675 -19.07 27.45 17.27
N TRP A 676 -19.72 28.28 16.45
CA TRP A 676 -20.58 27.84 15.34
C TRP A 676 -19.80 27.83 14.02
N GLY A 677 -20.29 27.07 13.03
CA GLY A 677 -19.68 27.00 11.71
C GLY A 677 -19.94 28.23 10.82
N GLU A 678 -19.36 28.24 9.62
CA GLU A 678 -19.55 29.32 8.65
C GLU A 678 -21.02 29.43 8.20
N SER A 679 -21.48 30.67 7.95
CA SER A 679 -22.86 30.97 7.53
C SER A 679 -23.92 30.42 8.50
N SER A 680 -23.60 30.37 9.81
CA SER A 680 -24.53 29.94 10.86
C SER A 680 -25.73 30.87 11.01
N VAL A 681 -25.56 32.15 10.75
CA VAL A 681 -26.60 33.19 10.85
C VAL A 681 -26.77 33.86 9.49
N ASP A 682 -28.01 33.96 9.03
CA ASP A 682 -28.37 34.44 7.70
C ASP A 682 -28.92 35.85 7.63
N TYR A 683 -28.99 36.54 8.77
CA TYR A 683 -29.50 37.90 8.89
C TYR A 683 -28.39 38.88 9.27
N ASP A 684 -28.48 40.12 8.78
CA ASP A 684 -27.61 41.21 9.21
C ASP A 684 -28.01 41.64 10.64
N PRO A 685 -27.10 41.57 11.64
CA PRO A 685 -27.39 42.02 13.01
C PRO A 685 -27.98 43.42 13.09
N ALA A 686 -27.57 44.34 12.20
CA ALA A 686 -28.08 45.71 12.16
C ALA A 686 -29.55 45.80 11.73
N ARG A 687 -30.04 44.82 10.96
CA ARG A 687 -31.42 44.76 10.44
C ARG A 687 -32.32 43.80 11.21
N SER A 688 -31.76 43.02 12.13
CA SER A 688 -32.50 41.99 12.87
C SER A 688 -32.22 42.03 14.37
N PRO A 689 -32.65 43.08 15.10
CA PRO A 689 -32.48 43.18 16.56
C PRO A 689 -33.10 42.02 17.35
N ALA A 690 -34.11 41.36 16.80
CA ALA A 690 -34.71 40.16 17.40
C ALA A 690 -33.72 38.99 17.48
N VAL A 691 -33.00 38.72 16.38
CA VAL A 691 -31.97 37.66 16.31
C VAL A 691 -30.80 38.00 17.25
N VAL A 692 -30.39 39.26 17.30
CA VAL A 692 -29.35 39.71 18.24
C VAL A 692 -29.77 39.46 19.69
N ARG A 693 -31.00 39.81 20.07
CA ARG A 693 -31.52 39.53 21.41
C ARG A 693 -31.55 38.04 21.72
N GLU A 694 -32.02 37.21 20.78
CA GLU A 694 -32.04 35.75 20.93
C GLU A 694 -30.64 35.16 21.19
N LEU A 695 -29.63 35.62 20.44
CA LEU A 695 -28.24 35.17 20.62
C LEU A 695 -27.63 35.65 21.94
N VAL A 696 -27.91 36.88 22.36
CA VAL A 696 -27.46 37.41 23.67
C VAL A 696 -28.14 36.67 24.81
N ASP A 697 -29.43 36.38 24.69
CA ASP A 697 -30.17 35.60 25.69
C ASP A 697 -29.68 34.14 25.72
N LEU A 698 -29.30 33.56 24.58
CA LEU A 698 -28.64 32.25 24.54
C LEU A 698 -27.32 32.28 25.32
N ALA A 699 -26.44 33.27 25.05
CA ALA A 699 -25.17 33.44 25.76
C ALA A 699 -25.38 33.56 27.29
N ARG A 700 -26.42 34.27 27.73
CA ARG A 700 -26.82 34.34 29.14
C ARG A 700 -27.31 33.01 29.70
N ARG A 701 -28.12 32.26 28.95
CA ARG A 701 -28.66 30.96 29.40
C ARG A 701 -27.58 29.92 29.62
N ILE A 702 -26.55 29.90 28.76
CA ILE A 702 -25.46 28.93 28.84
C ILE A 702 -24.27 29.41 29.67
N ASP A 703 -24.27 30.67 30.10
CA ASP A 703 -23.16 31.34 30.80
C ASP A 703 -21.82 31.25 30.03
N ALA A 704 -21.87 31.54 28.72
CA ALA A 704 -20.71 31.44 27.82
C ALA A 704 -20.80 32.42 26.65
N ASP A 705 -19.65 32.82 26.10
CA ASP A 705 -19.62 33.58 24.85
C ASP A 705 -19.86 32.67 23.64
N VAL A 706 -20.52 33.18 22.61
CA VAL A 706 -20.85 32.44 21.38
C VAL A 706 -20.27 33.15 20.17
N LEU A 707 -19.33 32.50 19.48
CA LEU A 707 -18.81 32.96 18.20
C LEU A 707 -19.69 32.46 17.07
N VAL A 708 -20.46 33.37 16.47
CA VAL A 708 -21.33 33.10 15.34
C VAL A 708 -20.71 33.59 14.03
N ASN A 709 -21.09 32.99 12.91
CA ASN A 709 -20.73 33.45 11.57
C ASN A 709 -21.96 33.95 10.82
N VAL A 710 -21.94 35.22 10.44
CA VAL A 710 -22.97 35.91 9.68
C VAL A 710 -22.62 35.89 8.20
N ASP A 711 -23.55 35.45 7.36
CA ASP A 711 -23.46 35.51 5.90
C ASP A 711 -24.71 36.20 5.36
N ALA A 712 -24.66 37.53 5.30
CA ALA A 712 -25.80 38.38 5.01
C ALA A 712 -25.43 39.58 4.15
N ARG A 713 -26.45 40.19 3.55
CA ARG A 713 -26.32 41.48 2.86
C ARG A 713 -26.44 42.61 3.87
N THR A 714 -25.40 43.42 3.99
CA THR A 714 -25.31 44.55 4.91
C THR A 714 -26.21 45.71 4.49
N ALA A 715 -26.39 46.67 5.41
CA ALA A 715 -27.20 47.88 5.19
C ALA A 715 -26.85 48.65 3.91
N ASP A 716 -25.56 48.69 3.55
CA ASP A 716 -24.99 49.33 2.35
C ASP A 716 -25.06 48.47 1.06
N GLY A 717 -25.69 47.30 1.12
CA GLY A 717 -25.93 46.43 -0.03
C GLY A 717 -24.80 45.44 -0.35
N ARG A 718 -23.67 45.46 0.38
CA ARG A 718 -22.58 44.48 0.21
C ARG A 718 -22.95 43.13 0.82
N ILE A 719 -22.40 42.04 0.30
CA ILE A 719 -22.52 40.71 0.92
C ILE A 719 -21.20 40.42 1.63
N LEU A 720 -21.24 40.24 2.95
CA LEU A 720 -20.08 39.99 3.78
C LEU A 720 -20.23 38.67 4.53
N LYS A 721 -19.09 38.03 4.81
CA LYS A 721 -18.98 36.92 5.76
C LYS A 721 -18.21 37.41 6.98
N THR A 722 -18.89 37.38 8.12
CA THR A 722 -18.42 38.04 9.34
C THR A 722 -18.52 37.09 10.52
N SER A 723 -17.40 36.82 11.19
CA SER A 723 -17.39 36.22 12.53
C SER A 723 -17.71 37.29 13.55
N THR A 724 -18.71 37.08 14.40
CA THR A 724 -19.14 38.03 15.42
C THR A 724 -19.17 37.33 16.78
N LEU A 725 -18.50 37.92 17.76
CA LEU A 725 -18.55 37.42 19.13
C LEU A 725 -19.80 37.96 19.84
N VAL A 726 -20.59 37.06 20.41
CA VAL A 726 -21.78 37.39 21.21
C VAL A 726 -21.50 37.03 22.65
N THR A 727 -21.56 38.00 23.55
CA THR A 727 -21.37 37.85 24.99
C THR A 727 -22.70 38.02 25.72
N PRO A 728 -22.80 37.64 27.01
CA PRO A 728 -23.97 37.96 27.84
C PRO A 728 -24.30 39.47 27.92
N GLY A 729 -23.31 40.34 27.65
CA GLY A 729 -23.43 41.79 27.62
C GLY A 729 -23.81 42.38 26.26
N GLY A 730 -23.73 41.61 25.17
CA GLY A 730 -23.98 42.09 23.80
C GLY A 730 -22.94 41.62 22.79
N LEU A 731 -22.94 42.23 21.61
CA LEU A 731 -21.95 41.95 20.56
C LEU A 731 -20.59 42.58 20.94
N ASP A 732 -19.51 41.81 20.92
CA ASP A 732 -18.17 42.23 21.36
C ASP A 732 -17.10 42.01 20.27
N GLY A 733 -17.25 42.74 19.17
CA GLY A 733 -16.30 42.73 18.06
C GLY A 733 -16.65 41.76 16.93
N SER A 734 -16.01 41.98 15.78
CA SER A 734 -16.23 41.17 14.58
C SER A 734 -14.99 41.09 13.68
N TYR A 735 -14.90 40.02 12.89
CA TYR A 735 -13.89 39.80 11.88
C TYR A 735 -14.58 39.52 10.54
N VAL A 736 -14.25 40.31 9.52
CA VAL A 736 -14.76 40.12 8.16
C VAL A 736 -13.75 39.32 7.35
N LYS A 737 -14.21 38.27 6.66
CA LYS A 737 -13.39 37.41 5.79
C LYS A 737 -12.53 38.25 4.85
N THR A 738 -11.22 38.02 4.86
CA THR A 738 -10.23 38.77 4.07
C THR A 738 -9.86 38.05 2.78
N ARG A 739 -9.70 36.72 2.82
CA ARG A 739 -9.41 35.92 1.61
C ARG A 739 -10.64 35.17 1.13
N LEU A 740 -11.18 35.67 0.03
CA LEU A 740 -12.34 35.11 -0.63
C LEU A 740 -11.99 33.90 -1.51
N VAL A 741 -12.96 33.01 -1.67
CA VAL A 741 -12.88 31.81 -2.52
C VAL A 741 -13.07 32.21 -4.00
N PRO A 742 -12.09 31.93 -4.89
CA PRO A 742 -12.25 32.16 -6.32
C PRO A 742 -13.42 31.39 -6.91
N PHE A 743 -14.16 32.03 -7.80
CA PHE A 743 -15.40 31.58 -8.45
C PHE A 743 -16.59 31.32 -7.49
N GLY A 744 -16.36 30.98 -6.23
CA GLY A 744 -17.40 30.80 -5.22
C GLY A 744 -17.88 32.10 -4.57
N GLU A 745 -16.99 33.07 -4.37
CA GLU A 745 -17.26 34.36 -3.71
C GLU A 745 -16.94 35.59 -4.54
N TYR A 746 -16.08 35.44 -5.53
CA TYR A 746 -15.78 36.47 -6.52
C TYR A 746 -15.29 35.80 -7.81
N ILE A 747 -15.26 36.52 -8.93
CA ILE A 747 -14.69 36.00 -10.17
C ILE A 747 -13.35 36.68 -10.45
N PRO A 748 -12.22 35.95 -10.41
CA PRO A 748 -10.93 36.50 -10.82
C PRO A 748 -11.02 37.09 -12.23
N LEU A 749 -10.49 38.31 -12.43
CA LEU A 749 -10.55 39.00 -13.72
C LEU A 749 -11.98 39.05 -14.29
N ARG A 750 -12.99 39.38 -13.47
CA ARG A 750 -14.43 39.40 -13.84
C ARG A 750 -14.74 40.07 -15.18
N ARG A 751 -13.98 41.11 -15.57
CA ARG A 751 -14.10 41.75 -16.89
C ARG A 751 -13.93 40.79 -18.07
N VAL A 752 -13.09 39.75 -17.91
CA VAL A 752 -12.79 38.73 -18.92
C VAL A 752 -13.55 37.42 -18.65
N LEU A 753 -13.65 37.00 -17.38
CA LEU A 753 -14.21 35.70 -16.99
C LEU A 753 -15.66 35.76 -16.48
N GLY A 754 -16.30 36.93 -16.45
CA GLY A 754 -17.65 37.09 -15.90
C GLY A 754 -18.73 36.27 -16.62
N TRP A 755 -18.47 35.86 -17.88
CA TRP A 755 -19.34 34.96 -18.61
C TRP A 755 -19.50 33.58 -17.95
N VAL A 756 -18.54 33.16 -17.11
CA VAL A 756 -18.56 31.88 -16.38
C VAL A 756 -19.74 31.80 -15.41
N ALA A 757 -20.17 32.93 -14.81
CA ALA A 757 -21.36 32.98 -13.96
C ALA A 757 -22.65 32.61 -14.70
N ARG A 758 -22.70 32.76 -16.03
CA ARG A 758 -23.90 32.41 -16.82
C ARG A 758 -23.99 30.92 -17.16
N VAL A 759 -22.90 30.19 -17.02
CA VAL A 759 -22.78 28.78 -17.46
C VAL A 759 -22.36 27.85 -16.32
N SER A 760 -22.25 28.36 -15.09
CA SER A 760 -21.85 27.60 -13.91
C SER A 760 -22.43 28.23 -12.64
N ASN A 761 -22.26 27.59 -11.48
CA ASN A 761 -22.68 28.10 -10.18
C ASN A 761 -21.69 29.13 -9.57
N ALA A 762 -21.01 29.92 -10.41
CA ALA A 762 -20.06 30.93 -9.94
C ALA A 762 -20.78 32.18 -9.39
N ALA A 763 -20.11 32.93 -8.50
CA ALA A 763 -20.71 34.07 -7.82
C ALA A 763 -21.21 35.17 -8.78
N GLU A 764 -22.52 35.43 -8.77
CA GLU A 764 -23.17 36.47 -9.58
C GLU A 764 -22.75 37.89 -9.21
N VAL A 765 -22.30 38.11 -7.98
CA VAL A 765 -21.76 39.37 -7.47
C VAL A 765 -20.51 39.08 -6.65
N ASP A 766 -19.49 39.93 -6.75
CA ASP A 766 -18.29 39.82 -5.91
C ASP A 766 -18.66 40.19 -4.46
N ARG A 767 -18.38 39.29 -3.52
CA ARG A 767 -18.54 39.55 -2.08
C ARG A 767 -17.52 40.58 -1.60
N GLY A 768 -17.85 41.30 -0.53
CA GLY A 768 -16.91 42.21 0.12
C GLY A 768 -15.88 41.46 0.96
N HIS A 769 -14.76 42.13 1.26
CA HIS A 769 -13.64 41.57 2.01
C HIS A 769 -13.25 42.49 3.17
N GLY A 770 -12.70 41.89 4.24
CA GLY A 770 -12.18 42.61 5.40
C GLY A 770 -10.84 43.28 5.17
N SER A 771 -10.45 44.16 6.09
CA SER A 771 -9.22 44.97 6.03
C SER A 771 -7.97 44.28 6.60
N GLY A 772 -8.11 43.20 7.37
CA GLY A 772 -6.98 42.52 7.99
C GLY A 772 -7.37 41.52 9.07
N PRO A 773 -6.38 40.85 9.68
CA PRO A 773 -6.60 39.93 10.79
C PRO A 773 -7.09 40.68 12.05
N VAL A 774 -7.95 40.02 12.82
CA VAL A 774 -8.49 40.49 14.10
C VAL A 774 -8.32 39.38 15.14
N VAL A 775 -8.06 39.75 16.39
CA VAL A 775 -8.15 38.87 17.55
C VAL A 775 -9.27 39.35 18.47
N MET A 776 -9.93 38.41 19.12
CA MET A 776 -11.05 38.62 20.05
C MET A 776 -10.70 38.00 21.39
N ARG A 777 -11.39 38.43 22.45
CA ARG A 777 -11.19 37.91 23.80
C ARG A 777 -12.49 37.29 24.31
N SER A 778 -12.42 36.07 24.82
CA SER A 778 -13.52 35.43 25.54
C SER A 778 -13.00 34.97 26.90
N GLY A 779 -13.49 35.60 27.97
CA GLY A 779 -12.92 35.44 29.31
C GLY A 779 -11.40 35.69 29.35
N LYS A 780 -10.63 34.63 29.56
CA LYS A 780 -9.15 34.67 29.59
C LYS A 780 -8.48 34.33 28.26
N VAL A 781 -9.18 33.72 27.31
CA VAL A 781 -8.57 33.28 26.04
C VAL A 781 -8.61 34.38 25.00
N THR A 782 -7.46 34.61 24.35
CA THR A 782 -7.37 35.42 23.13
C THR A 782 -7.37 34.49 21.92
N PHE A 783 -8.26 34.72 20.95
CA PHE A 783 -8.34 33.89 19.75
C PHE A 783 -8.58 34.73 18.49
N GLY A 784 -8.07 34.24 17.36
CA GLY A 784 -8.29 34.83 16.05
C GLY A 784 -9.25 33.96 15.24
N PRO A 785 -10.46 34.44 14.87
CA PRO A 785 -11.35 33.70 13.99
C PRO A 785 -10.88 33.79 12.53
N LEU A 786 -10.90 32.68 11.81
CA LEU A 786 -10.69 32.60 10.36
C LEU A 786 -11.86 31.84 9.73
N ILE A 787 -12.21 32.22 8.50
CA ILE A 787 -13.41 31.71 7.85
C ILE A 787 -13.03 30.80 6.69
N CYS A 788 -13.35 29.52 6.83
CA CYS A 788 -13.36 28.52 5.78
C CYS A 788 -12.02 28.39 5.06
N PHE A 789 -11.96 28.77 3.78
CA PHE A 789 -10.78 28.71 2.91
C PHE A 789 -9.53 29.36 3.51
N GLU A 790 -9.70 30.36 4.38
CA GLU A 790 -8.62 31.04 5.10
C GLU A 790 -7.76 30.10 5.95
N SER A 791 -8.33 29.00 6.45
CA SER A 791 -7.59 28.01 7.25
C SER A 791 -6.47 27.33 6.49
N THR A 792 -6.57 27.27 5.16
CA THR A 792 -5.57 26.61 4.32
C THR A 792 -4.29 27.43 4.19
N PHE A 793 -4.33 28.73 4.48
CA PHE A 793 -3.22 29.66 4.27
C PHE A 793 -2.31 29.78 5.50
N PRO A 794 -1.02 29.39 5.40
CA PRO A 794 -0.11 29.41 6.54
C PRO A 794 0.08 30.80 7.17
N ASP A 795 0.11 31.83 6.33
CA ASP A 795 0.37 33.21 6.75
C ASP A 795 -0.80 33.85 7.52
N MET A 796 -2.03 33.33 7.40
CA MET A 796 -3.19 33.90 8.10
C MET A 796 -3.16 33.53 9.58
N SER A 797 -2.96 32.25 9.89
CA SER A 797 -2.79 31.80 11.28
C SER A 797 -1.53 32.40 11.91
N ARG A 798 -0.43 32.53 11.15
CA ARG A 798 0.78 33.23 11.63
C ARG A 798 0.51 34.68 12.02
N ARG A 799 -0.23 35.41 11.20
CA ARG A 799 -0.59 36.81 11.52
C ARG A 799 -1.47 36.92 12.76
N GLN A 800 -2.42 36.00 12.97
CA GLN A 800 -3.24 35.99 14.18
C GLN A 800 -2.43 35.70 15.44
N VAL A 801 -1.52 34.72 15.39
CA VAL A 801 -0.63 34.43 16.52
C VAL A 801 0.34 35.58 16.77
N GLY A 802 0.81 36.26 15.72
CA GLY A 802 1.58 37.49 15.83
C GLY A 802 0.84 38.64 16.52
N LEU A 803 -0.51 38.64 16.47
CA LEU A 803 -1.38 39.58 17.19
C LEU A 803 -1.77 39.11 18.60
N GLY A 804 -1.25 37.96 19.07
CA GLY A 804 -1.51 37.43 20.41
C GLY A 804 -2.59 36.35 20.49
N SER A 805 -3.01 35.77 19.37
CA SER A 805 -3.93 34.62 19.38
C SER A 805 -3.31 33.39 20.07
N GLU A 806 -3.96 32.90 21.11
CA GLU A 806 -3.60 31.71 21.89
C GLU A 806 -4.36 30.46 21.41
N LEU A 807 -5.52 30.66 20.78
CA LEU A 807 -6.33 29.61 20.17
C LEU A 807 -6.62 29.98 18.70
N LEU A 808 -6.47 29.01 17.79
CA LEU A 808 -6.85 29.17 16.39
C LEU A 808 -8.29 28.68 16.19
N VAL A 809 -9.18 29.54 15.69
CA VAL A 809 -10.59 29.17 15.46
C VAL A 809 -10.94 29.31 13.99
N TYR A 810 -11.33 28.21 13.36
CA TYR A 810 -11.75 28.15 11.97
C TYR A 810 -13.25 27.82 11.88
N GLN A 811 -14.05 28.75 11.37
CA GLN A 811 -15.46 28.53 11.09
C GLN A 811 -15.63 28.14 9.61
N THR A 812 -16.17 26.97 9.31
CA THR A 812 -16.27 26.47 7.93
C THR A 812 -17.67 25.97 7.56
N ALA A 813 -17.95 25.90 6.27
CA ALA A 813 -19.08 25.18 5.70
C ALA A 813 -18.67 24.57 4.35
N THR A 814 -18.84 23.25 4.21
CA THR A 814 -18.56 22.51 2.96
C THR A 814 -19.85 22.01 2.32
N THR A 815 -20.93 22.79 2.41
CA THR A 815 -22.29 22.40 2.00
C THR A 815 -22.35 21.93 0.54
N THR A 816 -21.56 22.54 -0.35
CA THR A 816 -21.53 22.17 -1.77
C THR A 816 -20.87 20.81 -2.04
N PHE A 817 -20.00 20.33 -1.15
CA PHE A 817 -19.11 19.19 -1.39
C PHE A 817 -19.37 18.02 -0.42
N GLN A 818 -20.63 17.86 0.03
CA GLN A 818 -21.03 16.78 0.93
C GLN A 818 -20.68 15.39 0.37
N GLY A 819 -20.19 14.50 1.25
CA GLY A 819 -19.85 13.13 0.89
C GLY A 819 -18.60 12.99 0.01
N THR A 820 -17.82 14.06 -0.18
CA THR A 820 -16.58 14.04 -0.96
C THR A 820 -15.34 14.21 -0.08
N TRP A 821 -14.15 14.02 -0.65
CA TRP A 821 -12.90 14.22 0.08
C TRP A 821 -12.61 15.68 0.45
N ALA A 822 -13.36 16.66 -0.09
CA ALA A 822 -13.17 18.07 0.24
C ALA A 822 -13.25 18.33 1.76
N GLN A 823 -14.24 17.69 2.42
CA GLN A 823 -14.56 17.93 3.82
C GLN A 823 -13.42 17.48 4.76
N PRO A 824 -12.95 16.22 4.70
CA PRO A 824 -11.83 15.80 5.53
C PRO A 824 -10.50 16.42 5.07
N GLN A 825 -10.31 16.74 3.77
CA GLN A 825 -9.13 17.49 3.29
C GLN A 825 -9.04 18.89 3.93
N HIS A 826 -10.17 19.59 4.06
CA HIS A 826 -10.20 20.91 4.67
C HIS A 826 -9.89 20.85 6.17
N ALA A 827 -10.51 19.91 6.89
CA ALA A 827 -10.30 19.72 8.31
C ALA A 827 -8.83 19.35 8.65
N ALA A 828 -8.17 18.58 7.79
CA ALA A 828 -6.77 18.21 7.97
C ALA A 828 -5.79 19.41 7.96
N ALA A 829 -6.15 20.51 7.29
CA ALA A 829 -5.32 21.73 7.31
C ALA A 829 -5.18 22.29 8.72
N ALA A 830 -6.20 22.14 9.58
CA ALA A 830 -6.16 22.64 10.95
C ALA A 830 -5.07 21.97 11.80
N ALA A 831 -4.82 20.66 11.61
CA ALA A 831 -3.74 19.95 12.29
C ALA A 831 -2.37 20.55 11.95
N VAL A 832 -2.16 20.85 10.67
CA VAL A 832 -0.92 21.46 10.18
C VAL A 832 -0.74 22.86 10.76
N ARG A 833 -1.80 23.67 10.76
CA ARG A 833 -1.76 25.02 11.36
C ARG A 833 -1.47 24.98 12.85
N ALA A 834 -2.03 24.01 13.57
CA ALA A 834 -1.77 23.84 15.00
C ALA A 834 -0.28 23.60 15.29
N VAL A 835 0.33 22.64 14.58
CA VAL A 835 1.77 22.33 14.71
C VAL A 835 2.65 23.48 14.28
N GLU A 836 2.30 24.12 13.16
CA GLU A 836 3.04 25.25 12.64
C GLU A 836 3.10 26.40 13.63
N MET A 837 2.00 26.68 14.32
CA MET A 837 1.88 27.81 15.22
C MET A 837 2.24 27.48 16.67
N GLY A 838 2.22 26.20 17.04
CA GLY A 838 2.32 25.78 18.45
C GLY A 838 1.10 26.22 19.25
N ARG A 839 -0.09 26.20 18.64
CA ARG A 839 -1.37 26.59 19.26
C ARG A 839 -2.43 25.54 19.01
N PRO A 840 -3.34 25.27 19.96
CA PRO A 840 -4.51 24.44 19.68
C PRO A 840 -5.37 25.05 18.56
N ALA A 841 -6.04 24.19 17.82
CA ALA A 841 -6.84 24.57 16.66
C ALA A 841 -8.24 23.93 16.70
N VAL A 842 -9.27 24.76 16.60
CA VAL A 842 -10.68 24.36 16.49
C VAL A 842 -11.16 24.63 15.07
N HIS A 843 -11.59 23.58 14.37
CA HIS A 843 -12.21 23.66 13.05
C HIS A 843 -13.69 23.27 13.17
N ALA A 844 -14.56 24.27 13.31
CA ALA A 844 -15.99 24.11 13.51
C ALA A 844 -16.73 24.17 12.17
N ALA A 845 -17.40 23.09 11.78
CA ALA A 845 -18.13 23.01 10.53
C ALA A 845 -19.64 23.14 10.75
N LEU A 846 -20.30 24.01 9.98
CA LEU A 846 -21.76 24.02 9.86
C LEU A 846 -22.21 22.70 9.22
N THR A 847 -21.59 22.41 8.08
CA THR A 847 -21.69 21.18 7.31
C THR A 847 -20.28 20.75 6.90
N GLY A 848 -19.97 19.47 6.99
CA GLY A 848 -18.59 18.98 6.81
C GLY A 848 -17.99 18.38 8.05
N THR A 849 -16.68 18.18 8.01
CA THR A 849 -15.96 17.58 9.13
C THR A 849 -15.60 18.65 10.15
N THR A 850 -16.08 18.51 11.38
CA THR A 850 -15.55 19.27 12.53
C THR A 850 -14.35 18.52 13.11
N ALA A 851 -13.29 19.25 13.44
CA ALA A 851 -12.08 18.65 14.01
C ALA A 851 -11.41 19.60 15.01
N VAL A 852 -10.75 19.02 16.02
CA VAL A 852 -9.99 19.77 17.03
C VAL A 852 -8.63 19.10 17.23
N PHE A 853 -7.59 19.92 17.30
CA PHE A 853 -6.22 19.49 17.47
C PHE A 853 -5.53 20.28 18.59
N ASP A 854 -4.64 19.62 19.32
CA ASP A 854 -3.72 20.31 20.24
C ASP A 854 -2.58 21.03 19.48
N ASP A 855 -1.70 21.71 20.21
CA ASP A 855 -0.54 22.45 19.69
C ASP A 855 0.51 21.57 18.98
N GLU A 856 0.39 20.25 19.11
CA GLU A 856 1.26 19.26 18.47
C GLU A 856 0.55 18.54 17.30
N GLY A 857 -0.67 18.95 16.96
CA GLY A 857 -1.44 18.36 15.89
C GLY A 857 -2.02 17.00 16.23
N ARG A 858 -2.02 16.58 17.51
CA ARG A 858 -2.74 15.38 17.95
C ARG A 858 -4.24 15.68 17.91
N ARG A 859 -4.99 14.73 17.39
CA ARG A 859 -6.43 14.86 17.16
C ARG A 859 -7.19 14.62 18.46
N LEU A 860 -7.87 15.65 18.95
CA LEU A 860 -8.71 15.61 20.16
C LEU A 860 -10.17 15.31 19.82
N LEU A 861 -10.68 15.84 18.71
CA LEU A 861 -12.04 15.61 18.23
C LEU A 861 -12.07 15.43 16.71
N TRP A 862 -12.93 14.55 16.24
CA TRP A 862 -13.23 14.38 14.81
C TRP A 862 -14.68 13.96 14.62
N LEU A 863 -15.51 14.87 14.14
CA LEU A 863 -16.91 14.62 13.81
C LEU A 863 -17.03 14.53 12.28
N PRO A 864 -17.35 13.36 11.71
CA PRO A 864 -17.61 13.21 10.28
C PRO A 864 -18.76 14.11 9.80
N SER A 865 -18.85 14.33 8.49
CA SER A 865 -19.86 15.22 7.89
C SER A 865 -21.31 14.74 8.02
N GLY A 866 -21.52 13.46 8.29
CA GLY A 866 -22.86 12.90 8.54
C GLY A 866 -23.38 13.18 9.96
N GLU A 867 -22.52 13.59 10.89
CA GLU A 867 -22.91 13.84 12.29
C GLU A 867 -23.70 15.15 12.43
N ARG A 868 -24.64 15.16 13.38
CA ARG A 868 -25.49 16.32 13.69
C ARG A 868 -25.55 16.52 15.20
N THR A 869 -24.47 17.05 15.75
CA THR A 869 -24.22 17.02 17.19
C THR A 869 -23.45 18.25 17.65
N SER A 870 -23.28 18.39 18.95
CA SER A 870 -22.37 19.33 19.58
C SER A 870 -21.44 18.59 20.54
N ALA A 871 -20.26 19.15 20.78
CA ALA A 871 -19.26 18.55 21.66
C ALA A 871 -18.48 19.65 22.39
N VAL A 872 -18.01 19.34 23.59
CA VAL A 872 -17.10 20.19 24.35
C VAL A 872 -15.74 19.53 24.43
N VAL A 873 -14.69 20.33 24.21
CA VAL A 873 -13.30 19.87 24.27
C VAL A 873 -12.53 20.80 25.21
N ASP A 874 -11.78 20.20 26.13
CA ASP A 874 -10.83 20.91 26.98
C ASP A 874 -9.51 21.08 26.22
N LEU A 875 -9.02 22.31 26.11
CA LEU A 875 -7.83 22.69 25.35
C LEU A 875 -6.81 23.34 26.27
N VAL A 876 -5.61 22.78 26.31
CA VAL A 876 -4.47 23.40 27.01
C VAL A 876 -3.93 24.53 26.15
N LEU A 877 -3.96 25.76 26.66
CA LEU A 877 -3.34 26.91 26.02
C LEU A 877 -1.83 26.85 26.25
N ALA A 878 -1.11 26.29 25.29
CA ALA A 878 0.35 26.31 25.30
C ALA A 878 0.87 27.64 24.72
N ASP A 879 1.78 28.33 25.42
CA ASP A 879 2.52 29.47 24.88
C ASP A 879 3.84 29.05 24.23
N ARG A 880 3.73 28.31 23.13
CA ARG A 880 4.88 27.82 22.37
C ARG A 880 5.02 28.56 21.06
N ARG A 881 6.07 29.38 20.96
CA ARG A 881 6.48 29.97 19.68
C ARG A 881 7.38 29.00 18.92
N THR A 882 6.86 28.42 17.86
CA THR A 882 7.65 27.55 16.97
C THR A 882 8.61 28.38 16.12
N PRO A 883 9.72 27.78 15.62
CA PRO A 883 10.60 28.46 14.68
C PRO A 883 9.86 28.97 13.43
N TYR A 884 8.88 28.23 12.92
CA TYR A 884 8.07 28.66 11.77
C TYR A 884 7.16 29.86 12.09
N ALA A 885 6.57 29.91 13.29
CA ALA A 885 5.76 31.05 13.71
C ALA A 885 6.58 32.36 13.74
N VAL A 886 7.88 32.27 14.06
CA VAL A 886 8.80 33.41 14.12
C VAL A 886 9.41 33.73 12.75
N ALA A 887 10.00 32.75 12.07
CA ALA A 887 10.78 32.96 10.84
C ALA A 887 9.91 33.00 9.57
N GLY A 888 8.68 32.50 9.64
CA GLY A 888 7.77 32.42 8.50
C GLY A 888 8.30 31.52 7.38
N ASP A 889 8.06 31.92 6.14
CA ASP A 889 8.22 31.07 4.95
C ASP A 889 9.67 30.95 4.44
N TRP A 890 10.64 30.75 5.34
CA TRP A 890 12.07 30.66 5.01
C TRP A 890 12.40 29.49 4.07
N VAL A 891 11.63 28.40 4.11
CA VAL A 891 11.79 27.25 3.20
C VAL A 891 11.49 27.65 1.76
N LEU A 892 10.54 28.57 1.54
CA LEU A 892 10.25 29.09 0.20
C LEU A 892 11.41 29.95 -0.31
N ALA A 893 11.99 30.78 0.57
CA ALA A 893 13.18 31.56 0.23
C ALA A 893 14.37 30.63 -0.10
N LEU A 894 14.59 29.58 0.70
CA LEU A 894 15.62 28.58 0.44
C LEU A 894 15.39 27.86 -0.89
N ALA A 895 14.15 27.45 -1.18
CA ALA A 895 13.81 26.80 -2.44
C ALA A 895 14.10 27.72 -3.65
N ALA A 896 13.77 29.00 -3.55
CA ALA A 896 14.07 29.99 -4.59
C ALA A 896 15.59 30.15 -4.82
N VAL A 897 16.38 30.23 -3.74
CA VAL A 897 17.85 30.31 -3.81
C VAL A 897 18.45 29.06 -4.45
N VAL A 898 18.01 27.87 -4.04
CA VAL A 898 18.44 26.58 -4.61
C VAL A 898 18.15 26.52 -6.11
N ILE A 899 16.96 26.94 -6.53
CA ILE A 899 16.58 26.96 -7.94
C ILE A 899 17.45 27.96 -8.71
N ALA A 900 17.68 29.17 -8.19
CA ALA A 900 18.53 30.17 -8.81
C ALA A 900 19.97 29.67 -9.01
N ILE A 901 20.58 29.07 -7.98
CA ILE A 901 21.91 28.47 -8.06
C ILE A 901 21.93 27.34 -9.10
N GLY A 902 20.90 26.48 -9.10
CA GLY A 902 20.77 25.40 -10.08
C GLY A 902 20.69 25.90 -11.53
N LEU A 903 19.98 27.01 -11.78
CA LEU A 903 19.88 27.63 -13.09
C LEU A 903 21.20 28.27 -13.53
N VAL A 904 21.92 28.95 -12.63
CA VAL A 904 23.25 29.52 -12.92
C VAL A 904 24.26 28.41 -13.21
N ALA A 905 24.30 27.35 -12.42
CA ALA A 905 25.16 26.20 -12.69
C ALA A 905 24.84 25.55 -14.05
N ALA A 906 23.55 25.48 -14.41
CA ALA A 906 23.10 24.95 -15.69
C ALA A 906 23.50 25.84 -16.88
N SER A 907 23.51 27.18 -16.74
CA SER A 907 23.91 28.11 -17.80
C SER A 907 25.43 28.12 -18.00
N LEU A 908 26.22 28.14 -16.93
CA LEU A 908 27.69 28.09 -17.00
C LEU A 908 28.20 26.80 -17.65
N SER A 909 27.58 25.66 -17.34
CA SER A 909 27.91 24.38 -17.98
C SER A 909 27.63 24.38 -19.49
N SER A 910 26.60 25.10 -19.95
CA SER A 910 26.28 25.21 -21.38
C SER A 910 27.17 26.21 -22.13
N ALA A 911 27.73 27.21 -21.45
CA ALA A 911 28.70 28.15 -22.01
C ALA A 911 30.05 27.47 -22.27
N SER A 912 30.56 26.67 -21.32
CA SER A 912 31.85 25.97 -21.50
C SER A 912 31.85 24.95 -22.66
N VAL A 913 30.69 24.38 -23.00
CA VAL A 913 30.54 23.47 -24.15
C VAL A 913 30.53 24.24 -25.48
N ARG A 914 30.04 25.49 -25.49
CA ARG A 914 30.06 26.35 -26.68
C ARG A 914 31.47 26.89 -26.96
N ASP A 915 32.21 27.30 -25.93
CA ASP A 915 33.61 27.76 -26.09
C ASP A 915 34.57 26.62 -26.51
N ALA A 916 34.33 25.40 -26.04
CA ALA A 916 35.10 24.23 -26.50
C ALA A 916 34.81 23.88 -27.98
N SER A 917 33.63 24.25 -28.51
CA SER A 917 33.28 24.03 -29.91
C SER A 917 33.71 25.15 -30.86
N SER A 918 33.92 26.37 -30.36
CA SER A 918 34.46 27.50 -31.14
C SER A 918 35.99 27.50 -31.22
N GLY A 919 36.69 26.92 -30.22
CA GLY A 919 38.15 26.82 -30.19
C GLY A 919 38.80 25.80 -31.15
N VAL A 920 38.01 24.97 -31.85
CA VAL A 920 38.52 23.95 -32.79
C VAL A 920 38.59 24.49 -34.24
N GLY A 921 38.20 25.74 -34.48
CA GLY A 921 38.15 26.36 -35.82
C GLY A 921 39.41 27.11 -36.28
N LEU A 922 40.47 27.23 -35.48
CA LEU A 922 41.65 28.04 -35.81
C LEU A 922 42.96 27.28 -35.58
N ARG A 923 43.20 26.22 -36.35
CA ARG A 923 44.55 25.75 -36.74
C ARG A 923 44.48 25.09 -38.12
N ARG A 924 44.46 25.94 -39.15
CA ARG A 924 45.03 25.63 -40.47
C ARG A 924 45.95 26.80 -40.81
N GLU A 925 47.23 26.59 -40.57
CA GLU A 925 48.36 26.98 -41.41
C GLU A 925 49.55 26.10 -41.03
#